data_AF-A0A066U3X0-F1
#
_entry.id   AF-A0A066U3X0-F1
#
_cell.length_a   1.000
_cell.length_b   1.000
_cell.length_c   1.000
_cell.angle_alpha   90.00
_cell.angle_beta   90.00
_cell.angle_gamma   90.00
#
_symmetry.space_group_name_H-M   'P 1'
#
loop_
_entity.id
_entity.type
_entity.pdbx_description
1 polymer ?
#
loop_
_entity_poly.entity_id
_entity_poly.type
_entity_poly.pdbx_seq_one_letter_code
_entity_poly.pdbx_strand_id
1 'polypeptide(L)'
;MKYPHLEPIGTGSSHPAWRSAGTDLASAERLSRGPDDVVSVVRYVEILRRSGKSTQGREVLRSLIPEDGNPPLAALAAANTYWTQGYTSEADDHYKYAERGYAAAGDHDGVFAARIGLARSARIAYTSDKQAVLEAAIAAGADSADRHLHADLDRERSGWRLLVGDHETAATLAGRAADVHREAGDRYLLSLADVLRGRALNAAGDRTAAVDLVRAQVAIATEIGSTELKMVAVVFLAQFLQRGVAVGGPEWEAAKGTITDALETADDPFTVAELSLPLAHLHTTAGEFAEAERYLESYSRYYESVGGNAVGEANLLKARARVELARNGGRSIRGFLRLPRSFAALRRAQKTFRASARIYEEAGLTAGAESIHRNLALVELLCSGHSRGARKLPSTARNALDRAREHLFHAEQQNIAGDPASALEAYRLAETEAVESGATMFAVAAATGSAMMAHALDDAAGTALHIRSAIRYSETIRGAVASGSARRYIADTVRAQYEHAMLLAVEIGDGPLVMELAERLRTDRLAGLLRRSATDLPARLAGLLTEIARVGAAVAERDPSRRGVRSAAAIDGLGDLGDLDDQSPAELRRRLDGLYARLAEQTSELFADVYGAEPLRMDRLAGVRVDVLIAVPVQSVEGHQHIVSVWRSPDGTCVAKDVRVTDEVVRLREALTGDDHEERLKLRADDLTALSVILPDPFVRRLHSANGPVPVVVIPTGWLWAVPFAALPLSTADDGLLVDHADVVLTPSLRFLTALQDRPPSEEPPPAAVSWHDPHSGIAAAELDGLAAHPDGHDRITEPAHVAPAFIRGGDRWRTAVLAAHGNREPGLAHAILAGPAVVLSAADFLDGTTTPPPYLSFASCHSGFPGGDDQYEPLGLALAALAAGATHVVSAHFEIGSQDRIVSSCLSRLYQELHVTRSPAAALAAILRAPSLRRLPLYRWAAVTVIGTL
;
A
#
# COMPACT_ATOMS: atom_id res chain seq x y z
N MET A 1 -44.10 -5.94 -5.68
CA MET A 1 -45.18 -4.98 -5.99
C MET A 1 -46.50 -5.65 -5.62
N LYS A 2 -47.50 -4.90 -5.19
CA LYS A 2 -48.88 -5.36 -5.01
C LYS A 2 -49.48 -5.73 -6.36
N TYR A 3 -50.10 -6.90 -6.44
CA TYR A 3 -50.89 -7.32 -7.60
C TYR A 3 -52.36 -6.91 -7.41
N PRO A 4 -53.02 -6.32 -8.43
CA PRO A 4 -54.46 -6.06 -8.42
C PRO A 4 -55.26 -7.32 -8.12
N HIS A 5 -56.41 -7.19 -7.45
CA HIS A 5 -57.35 -8.28 -7.09
C HIS A 5 -56.83 -9.37 -6.14
N LEU A 6 -55.54 -9.40 -5.82
CA LEU A 6 -55.01 -10.27 -4.79
C LEU A 6 -55.11 -9.58 -3.42
N GLU A 7 -55.09 -10.34 -2.33
CA GLU A 7 -54.86 -9.75 -1.00
C GLU A 7 -53.41 -9.22 -0.90
N PRO A 8 -53.11 -8.26 -0.03
CA PRO A 8 -51.72 -7.92 0.29
C PRO A 8 -51.00 -9.13 0.90
N ILE A 9 -49.70 -9.26 0.59
CA ILE A 9 -48.84 -10.27 1.21
C ILE A 9 -48.67 -9.91 2.70
N GLY A 10 -48.62 -10.94 3.55
CA GLY A 10 -48.42 -10.79 4.99
C GLY A 10 -49.66 -11.07 5.82
N THR A 11 -49.72 -10.47 7.01
CA THR A 11 -50.66 -10.81 8.10
C THR A 11 -52.13 -10.71 7.71
N GLY A 12 -52.48 -9.83 6.78
CA GLY A 12 -53.84 -9.63 6.29
C GLY A 12 -54.33 -10.68 5.27
N SER A 13 -53.48 -11.58 4.79
CA SER A 13 -53.90 -12.57 3.78
C SER A 13 -54.55 -13.80 4.39
N SER A 14 -55.67 -14.24 3.79
CA SER A 14 -56.35 -15.50 4.06
C SER A 14 -55.61 -16.71 3.47
N HIS A 15 -54.80 -16.54 2.42
CA HIS A 15 -54.08 -17.63 1.76
C HIS A 15 -52.77 -17.98 2.49
N PRO A 16 -52.58 -19.21 3.01
CA PRO A 16 -51.44 -19.55 3.87
C PRO A 16 -50.06 -19.29 3.23
N ALA A 17 -49.85 -19.73 1.98
CA ALA A 17 -48.60 -19.47 1.27
C ALA A 17 -48.34 -17.97 1.06
N TRP A 18 -49.40 -17.17 0.86
CA TRP A 18 -49.30 -15.75 0.57
C TRP A 18 -49.06 -14.93 1.85
N ARG A 19 -49.59 -15.38 2.98
CA ARG A 19 -49.24 -14.87 4.31
C ARG A 19 -47.77 -15.15 4.63
N SER A 20 -47.31 -16.39 4.42
CA SER A 20 -45.91 -16.78 4.64
C SER A 20 -44.94 -16.05 3.71
N ALA A 21 -45.34 -15.68 2.50
CA ALA A 21 -44.48 -14.98 1.53
C ALA A 21 -43.94 -13.61 2.03
N GLY A 22 -44.52 -13.06 3.11
CA GLY A 22 -44.05 -11.83 3.76
C GLY A 22 -43.00 -12.06 4.86
N THR A 23 -42.78 -13.31 5.31
CA THR A 23 -41.98 -13.61 6.52
C THR A 23 -41.09 -14.86 6.43
N ASP A 24 -41.47 -15.86 5.63
CA ASP A 24 -40.72 -17.11 5.42
C ASP A 24 -41.03 -17.66 4.02
N LEU A 25 -40.14 -17.37 3.07
CA LEU A 25 -40.31 -17.76 1.68
C LEU A 25 -40.16 -19.27 1.46
N ALA A 26 -39.34 -19.96 2.27
CA ALA A 26 -39.20 -21.41 2.18
C ALA A 26 -40.49 -22.11 2.58
N SER A 27 -41.16 -21.63 3.63
CA SER A 27 -42.51 -22.10 3.98
C SER A 27 -43.54 -21.72 2.93
N ALA A 28 -43.49 -20.50 2.39
CA ALA A 28 -44.40 -20.07 1.33
C ALA A 28 -44.33 -20.99 0.11
N GLU A 29 -43.12 -21.33 -0.35
CA GLU A 29 -42.88 -22.20 -1.51
C GLU A 29 -43.40 -23.63 -1.26
N ARG A 30 -43.21 -24.17 -0.04
CA ARG A 30 -43.76 -25.49 0.32
C ARG A 30 -45.29 -25.52 0.32
N LEU A 31 -45.93 -24.40 0.68
CA LEU A 31 -47.37 -24.26 0.80
C LEU A 31 -48.06 -23.98 -0.55
N SER A 32 -47.34 -23.56 -1.58
CA SER A 32 -47.88 -23.18 -2.90
C SER A 32 -48.04 -24.35 -3.90
N ARG A 33 -48.44 -25.55 -3.45
CA ARG A 33 -48.49 -26.76 -4.32
C ARG A 33 -49.54 -26.68 -5.43
N GLY A 34 -49.15 -27.00 -6.66
CA GLY A 34 -50.02 -27.31 -7.81
C GLY A 34 -50.94 -26.16 -8.21
N PRO A 35 -50.42 -25.07 -8.80
CA PRO A 35 -51.26 -23.93 -9.14
C PRO A 35 -52.18 -24.26 -10.33
N ASP A 36 -53.47 -24.47 -10.05
CA ASP A 36 -54.48 -24.90 -11.03
C ASP A 36 -55.19 -23.73 -11.75
N ASP A 37 -54.95 -22.50 -11.30
CA ASP A 37 -55.52 -21.28 -11.87
C ASP A 37 -54.50 -20.13 -11.96
N VAL A 38 -54.81 -19.11 -12.76
CA VAL A 38 -53.92 -17.96 -13.03
C VAL A 38 -53.52 -17.22 -11.74
N VAL A 39 -54.42 -17.13 -10.76
CA VAL A 39 -54.16 -16.43 -9.48
C VAL A 39 -53.13 -17.19 -8.65
N SER A 40 -53.28 -18.51 -8.54
CA SER A 40 -52.39 -19.41 -7.81
C SER A 40 -51.02 -19.47 -8.47
N VAL A 41 -50.98 -19.43 -9.81
CA VAL A 41 -49.74 -19.31 -10.59
C VAL A 41 -49.03 -18.01 -10.27
N VAL A 42 -49.71 -16.87 -10.36
CA VAL A 42 -49.10 -15.55 -10.12
C VAL A 42 -48.58 -15.45 -8.69
N ARG A 43 -49.30 -16.01 -7.71
CA ARG A 43 -48.81 -16.11 -6.33
C ARG A 43 -47.54 -16.94 -6.24
N TYR A 44 -47.51 -18.12 -6.86
CA TYR A 44 -46.34 -18.99 -6.84
C TYR A 44 -45.13 -18.34 -7.52
N VAL A 45 -45.35 -17.68 -8.66
CA VAL A 45 -44.29 -16.97 -9.40
C VAL A 45 -43.72 -15.81 -8.59
N GLU A 46 -44.55 -15.03 -7.89
CA GLU A 46 -44.06 -13.97 -6.99
C GLU A 46 -43.25 -14.53 -5.82
N ILE A 47 -43.64 -15.68 -5.26
CA ILE A 47 -42.84 -16.38 -4.24
C ILE A 47 -41.48 -16.78 -4.82
N LEU A 48 -41.46 -17.44 -5.98
CA LEU A 48 -40.23 -17.82 -6.67
C LEU A 48 -39.33 -16.60 -6.96
N ARG A 49 -39.91 -15.50 -7.45
CA ARG A 49 -39.19 -14.24 -7.70
C ARG A 49 -38.52 -13.73 -6.43
N ARG A 50 -39.26 -13.60 -5.33
CA ARG A 50 -38.74 -13.16 -4.02
C ARG A 50 -37.65 -14.08 -3.47
N SER A 51 -37.71 -15.38 -3.77
CA SER A 51 -36.69 -16.37 -3.41
C SER A 51 -35.44 -16.34 -4.32
N GLY A 52 -35.40 -15.47 -5.34
CA GLY A 52 -34.31 -15.42 -6.33
C GLY A 52 -34.42 -16.49 -7.43
N LYS A 53 -35.56 -17.18 -7.55
CA LYS A 53 -35.82 -18.23 -8.56
C LYS A 53 -36.58 -17.68 -9.77
N SER A 54 -36.25 -16.46 -10.20
CA SER A 54 -36.97 -15.75 -11.28
C SER A 54 -36.98 -16.50 -12.60
N THR A 55 -35.92 -17.25 -12.94
CA THR A 55 -35.89 -18.10 -14.16
C THR A 55 -36.96 -19.19 -14.12
N GLN A 56 -37.08 -19.89 -12.99
CA GLN A 56 -38.13 -20.90 -12.79
C GLN A 56 -39.52 -20.24 -12.85
N GLY A 57 -39.68 -19.06 -12.26
CA GLY A 57 -40.91 -18.28 -12.35
C GLY A 57 -41.32 -17.95 -13.80
N ARG A 58 -40.36 -17.59 -14.67
CA ARG A 58 -40.63 -17.37 -16.10
C ARG A 58 -41.05 -18.65 -16.82
N GLU A 59 -40.39 -19.78 -16.54
CA GLU A 59 -40.74 -21.07 -17.14
C GLU A 59 -42.17 -21.47 -16.78
N VAL A 60 -42.54 -21.29 -15.50
CA VAL A 60 -43.93 -21.50 -15.04
C VAL A 60 -44.88 -20.60 -15.81
N LEU A 61 -44.62 -19.29 -15.90
CA LEU A 61 -45.49 -18.38 -16.65
C LEU A 61 -45.62 -18.78 -18.13
N ARG A 62 -44.51 -19.15 -18.81
CA ARG A 62 -44.53 -19.58 -20.21
C ARG A 62 -45.42 -20.81 -20.45
N SER A 63 -45.45 -21.74 -19.50
CA SER A 63 -46.26 -22.97 -19.61
C SER A 63 -47.78 -22.74 -19.53
N LEU A 64 -48.22 -21.55 -19.09
CA LEU A 64 -49.62 -21.20 -18.83
C LEU A 64 -50.18 -20.16 -19.80
N ILE A 65 -49.34 -19.67 -20.72
CA ILE A 65 -49.65 -18.61 -21.67
C ILE A 65 -49.90 -19.25 -23.05
N PRO A 66 -51.16 -19.48 -23.48
CA PRO A 66 -51.46 -19.70 -24.89
C PRO A 66 -51.27 -18.38 -25.67
N GLU A 67 -50.82 -18.47 -26.92
CA GLU A 67 -50.31 -17.34 -27.72
C GLU A 67 -51.30 -16.16 -27.92
N ASP A 68 -52.62 -16.32 -27.69
CA ASP A 68 -53.63 -15.30 -28.04
C ASP A 68 -54.63 -14.89 -26.90
N GLY A 69 -54.31 -15.12 -25.62
CA GLY A 69 -55.31 -14.92 -24.54
C GLY A 69 -54.79 -14.56 -23.15
N ASN A 70 -53.70 -13.81 -23.02
CA ASN A 70 -53.08 -13.56 -21.71
C ASN A 70 -53.93 -12.71 -20.76
N PRO A 71 -54.25 -13.22 -19.54
CA PRO A 71 -54.85 -12.39 -18.50
C PRO A 71 -53.90 -11.24 -18.11
N PRO A 72 -54.40 -10.00 -17.94
CA PRO A 72 -53.57 -8.85 -17.58
C PRO A 72 -52.72 -9.07 -16.31
N LEU A 73 -53.23 -9.88 -15.37
CA LEU A 73 -52.53 -10.27 -14.13
C LEU A 73 -51.28 -11.12 -14.38
N ALA A 74 -51.36 -12.09 -15.30
CA ALA A 74 -50.21 -12.93 -15.66
C ALA A 74 -49.15 -12.12 -16.41
N ALA A 75 -49.57 -11.21 -17.30
CA ALA A 75 -48.67 -10.29 -17.98
C ALA A 75 -47.94 -9.36 -16.99
N LEU A 76 -48.63 -8.83 -15.97
CA LEU A 76 -48.00 -8.03 -14.92
C LEU A 76 -46.96 -8.85 -14.12
N ALA A 77 -47.23 -10.13 -13.87
CA ALA A 77 -46.29 -11.03 -13.19
C ALA A 77 -45.06 -11.34 -14.06
N ALA A 78 -45.27 -11.56 -15.36
CA ALA A 78 -44.19 -11.71 -16.33
C ALA A 78 -43.32 -10.44 -16.35
N ALA A 79 -43.93 -9.26 -16.42
CA ALA A 79 -43.23 -7.99 -16.44
C ALA A 79 -42.32 -7.80 -15.21
N ASN A 80 -42.84 -8.04 -14.00
CA ASN A 80 -42.04 -7.96 -12.77
C ASN A 80 -40.86 -8.96 -12.78
N THR A 81 -41.08 -10.16 -13.33
CA THR A 81 -40.05 -11.22 -13.37
C THR A 81 -38.95 -10.88 -14.38
N TYR A 82 -39.30 -10.43 -15.59
CA TYR A 82 -38.33 -9.97 -16.59
C TYR A 82 -37.54 -8.75 -16.08
N TRP A 83 -38.21 -7.82 -15.40
CA TRP A 83 -37.57 -6.64 -14.82
C TRP A 83 -36.52 -7.00 -13.76
N THR A 84 -36.84 -7.90 -12.82
CA THR A 84 -35.88 -8.36 -11.78
C THR A 84 -34.61 -8.98 -12.39
N GLN A 85 -34.69 -9.54 -13.60
CA GLN A 85 -33.54 -10.15 -14.29
C GLN A 85 -32.84 -9.22 -15.29
N GLY A 86 -33.21 -7.93 -15.32
CA GLY A 86 -32.58 -6.93 -16.20
C GLY A 86 -33.07 -6.91 -17.65
N TYR A 87 -34.09 -7.70 -18.01
CA TYR A 87 -34.70 -7.71 -19.35
C TYR A 87 -35.73 -6.57 -19.49
N THR A 88 -35.23 -5.34 -19.57
CA THR A 88 -36.06 -4.13 -19.50
C THR A 88 -37.03 -3.97 -20.68
N SER A 89 -36.63 -4.34 -21.90
CA SER A 89 -37.49 -4.26 -23.09
C SER A 89 -38.68 -5.22 -22.99
N GLU A 90 -38.41 -6.47 -22.62
CA GLU A 90 -39.44 -7.50 -22.45
C GLU A 90 -40.37 -7.16 -21.29
N ALA A 91 -39.82 -6.61 -20.20
CA ALA A 91 -40.62 -6.12 -19.09
C ALA A 91 -41.58 -5.00 -19.53
N ASP A 92 -41.11 -4.02 -20.30
CA ASP A 92 -41.92 -2.93 -20.83
C ASP A 92 -43.07 -3.42 -21.70
N ASP A 93 -42.82 -4.36 -22.60
CA ASP A 93 -43.84 -4.93 -23.48
C ASP A 93 -44.93 -5.63 -22.67
N HIS A 94 -44.55 -6.39 -21.65
CA HIS A 94 -45.49 -7.03 -20.74
C HIS A 94 -46.27 -6.04 -19.86
N TYR A 95 -45.62 -4.97 -19.36
CA TYR A 95 -46.33 -3.93 -18.62
C TYR A 95 -47.35 -3.18 -19.50
N LYS A 96 -46.97 -2.80 -20.74
CA LYS A 96 -47.89 -2.17 -21.71
C LYS A 96 -49.05 -3.09 -22.08
N TYR A 97 -48.78 -4.39 -22.22
CA TYR A 97 -49.82 -5.38 -22.46
C TYR A 97 -50.80 -5.45 -21.28
N ALA A 98 -50.29 -5.54 -20.05
CA ALA A 98 -51.10 -5.55 -18.84
C ALA A 98 -51.94 -4.26 -18.71
N GLU A 99 -51.34 -3.09 -18.95
CA GLU A 99 -52.03 -1.80 -18.92
C GLU A 99 -53.23 -1.78 -19.89
N ARG A 100 -53.03 -2.15 -21.16
CA ARG A 100 -54.10 -2.20 -22.16
C ARG A 100 -55.20 -3.17 -21.76
N GLY A 101 -54.83 -4.35 -21.24
CA GLY A 101 -55.77 -5.36 -20.83
C GLY A 101 -56.63 -4.92 -19.64
N TYR A 102 -56.04 -4.29 -18.62
CA TYR A 102 -56.79 -3.72 -17.50
C TYR A 102 -57.64 -2.53 -17.91
N ALA A 103 -57.15 -1.66 -18.80
CA ALA A 103 -57.93 -0.54 -19.33
C ALA A 103 -59.17 -1.03 -20.09
N ALA A 104 -59.02 -2.08 -20.91
CA ALA A 104 -60.13 -2.69 -21.63
C ALA A 104 -61.18 -3.33 -20.69
N ALA A 105 -60.74 -3.79 -19.51
CA ALA A 105 -61.61 -4.32 -18.47
C ALA A 105 -62.21 -3.23 -17.55
N GLY A 106 -61.84 -1.96 -17.71
CA GLY A 106 -62.26 -0.87 -16.82
C GLY A 106 -61.63 -0.93 -15.42
N ASP A 107 -60.51 -1.63 -15.26
CA ASP A 107 -59.84 -1.82 -13.98
C ASP A 107 -58.78 -0.74 -13.73
N HIS A 108 -59.16 0.27 -12.97
CA HIS A 108 -58.30 1.41 -12.64
C HIS A 108 -57.08 1.03 -11.79
N ASP A 109 -57.24 0.12 -10.81
CA ASP A 109 -56.14 -0.33 -9.96
C ASP A 109 -55.14 -1.18 -10.76
N GLY A 110 -55.64 -1.97 -11.71
CA GLY A 110 -54.82 -2.70 -12.68
C GLY A 110 -53.98 -1.81 -13.58
N VAL A 111 -54.59 -0.76 -14.15
CA VAL A 111 -53.87 0.26 -14.93
C VAL A 111 -52.82 0.96 -14.06
N PHE A 112 -53.18 1.31 -12.83
CA PHE A 112 -52.26 1.97 -11.89
C PHE A 112 -51.03 1.08 -11.59
N ALA A 113 -51.24 -0.19 -11.26
CA ALA A 113 -50.14 -1.14 -11.00
C ALA A 113 -49.21 -1.31 -12.22
N ALA A 114 -49.77 -1.46 -13.42
CA ALA A 114 -48.98 -1.57 -14.65
C ALA A 114 -48.14 -0.31 -14.91
N ARG A 115 -48.71 0.88 -14.68
CA ARG A 115 -47.98 2.15 -14.84
C ARG A 115 -46.89 2.39 -13.80
N ILE A 116 -47.07 1.94 -12.56
CA ILE A 116 -45.97 1.92 -11.58
C ILE A 116 -44.80 1.07 -12.12
N GLY A 117 -45.12 -0.08 -12.73
CA GLY A 117 -44.15 -0.94 -13.40
C GLY A 117 -43.40 -0.26 -14.55
N LEU A 118 -44.14 0.42 -15.44
CA LEU A 118 -43.54 1.23 -16.51
C LEU A 118 -42.65 2.35 -15.97
N ALA A 119 -43.09 3.06 -14.92
CA ALA A 119 -42.30 4.10 -14.27
C ALA A 119 -41.01 3.54 -13.64
N ARG A 120 -41.05 2.32 -13.07
CA ARG A 120 -39.87 1.63 -12.55
C ARG A 120 -38.88 1.26 -13.66
N SER A 121 -39.38 0.69 -14.76
CA SER A 121 -38.55 0.30 -15.89
C SER A 121 -37.91 1.53 -16.57
N ALA A 122 -38.71 2.58 -16.78
CA ALA A 122 -38.27 3.86 -17.33
C ALA A 122 -37.17 4.52 -16.49
N ARG A 123 -37.16 4.31 -15.15
CA ARG A 123 -36.12 4.83 -14.25
C ARG A 123 -34.75 4.21 -14.50
N ILE A 124 -34.65 2.97 -14.97
CA ILE A 124 -33.36 2.33 -15.25
C ILE A 124 -32.67 3.03 -16.41
N ALA A 125 -33.40 3.32 -17.48
CA ALA A 125 -32.87 4.02 -18.65
C ALA A 125 -33.18 5.53 -18.59
N TYR A 126 -33.14 6.13 -17.39
CA TYR A 126 -33.61 7.50 -17.13
C TYR A 126 -33.12 8.51 -18.18
N THR A 127 -34.07 9.25 -18.71
CA THR A 127 -33.92 10.44 -19.54
C THR A 127 -35.02 11.42 -19.12
N SER A 128 -34.81 12.73 -19.28
CA SER A 128 -35.73 13.76 -18.75
C SER A 128 -37.17 13.66 -19.30
N ASP A 129 -37.32 13.20 -20.53
CA ASP A 129 -38.60 12.90 -21.19
C ASP A 129 -39.36 11.73 -20.55
N LYS A 130 -38.65 10.80 -19.90
CA LYS A 130 -39.27 9.66 -19.20
C LYS A 130 -39.95 10.05 -17.88
N GLN A 131 -39.74 11.26 -17.38
CA GLN A 131 -40.51 11.79 -16.25
C GLN A 131 -42.02 11.72 -16.52
N ALA A 132 -42.44 11.89 -17.79
CA ALA A 132 -43.84 11.77 -18.19
C ALA A 132 -44.44 10.38 -17.86
N VAL A 133 -43.64 9.31 -17.86
CA VAL A 133 -44.08 7.97 -17.48
C VAL A 133 -44.40 7.89 -15.98
N LEU A 134 -43.58 8.52 -15.14
CA LEU A 134 -43.86 8.64 -13.71
C LEU A 134 -45.12 9.50 -13.47
N GLU A 135 -45.24 10.65 -14.14
CA GLU A 135 -46.42 11.51 -14.00
C GLU A 135 -47.70 10.78 -14.44
N ALA A 136 -47.64 9.94 -15.48
CA ALA A 136 -48.76 9.10 -15.91
C ALA A 136 -49.15 8.05 -14.87
N ALA A 137 -48.18 7.50 -14.12
CA ALA A 137 -48.43 6.59 -13.00
C ALA A 137 -49.05 7.33 -11.81
N ILE A 138 -48.57 8.53 -11.48
CA ILE A 138 -49.15 9.39 -10.44
C ILE A 138 -50.60 9.73 -10.79
N ALA A 139 -50.87 10.13 -12.02
CA ALA A 139 -52.21 10.45 -12.49
C ALA A 139 -53.16 9.24 -12.44
N ALA A 140 -52.68 8.04 -12.79
CA ALA A 140 -53.48 6.82 -12.69
C ALA A 140 -53.84 6.44 -11.24
N GLY A 141 -53.05 6.86 -10.26
CA GLY A 141 -53.33 6.63 -8.85
C GLY A 141 -54.35 7.60 -8.24
N ALA A 142 -54.73 8.68 -8.92
CA ALA A 142 -55.60 9.72 -8.37
C ALA A 142 -56.97 9.19 -7.93
N ASP A 143 -57.50 8.20 -8.66
CA ASP A 143 -58.81 7.60 -8.40
C ASP A 143 -58.72 6.24 -7.66
N SER A 144 -57.51 5.81 -7.27
CA SER A 144 -57.29 4.53 -6.57
C SER A 144 -57.33 4.70 -5.05
N ALA A 145 -58.09 3.84 -4.37
CA ALA A 145 -58.12 3.77 -2.91
C ALA A 145 -57.15 2.71 -2.32
N ASP A 146 -56.43 1.95 -3.15
CA ASP A 146 -55.52 0.90 -2.68
C ASP A 146 -54.23 1.51 -2.10
N ARG A 147 -54.18 1.59 -0.77
CA ARG A 147 -53.03 2.10 -0.02
C ARG A 147 -51.70 1.36 -0.31
N HIS A 148 -51.75 0.08 -0.71
CA HIS A 148 -50.55 -0.70 -1.00
C HIS A 148 -49.97 -0.36 -2.38
N LEU A 149 -50.83 -0.06 -3.37
CA LEU A 149 -50.37 0.47 -4.65
C LEU A 149 -49.79 1.89 -4.50
N HIS A 150 -50.38 2.73 -3.64
CA HIS A 150 -49.80 4.02 -3.30
C HIS A 150 -48.44 3.90 -2.59
N ALA A 151 -48.24 2.91 -1.72
CA ALA A 151 -46.93 2.63 -1.12
C ALA A 151 -45.88 2.19 -2.17
N ASP A 152 -46.27 1.36 -3.14
CA ASP A 152 -45.39 0.99 -4.26
C ASP A 152 -45.05 2.20 -5.15
N LEU A 153 -46.03 3.08 -5.42
CA LEU A 153 -45.80 4.34 -6.12
C LEU A 153 -44.83 5.24 -5.34
N ASP A 154 -45.00 5.39 -4.03
CA ASP A 154 -44.11 6.19 -3.18
C ASP A 154 -42.68 5.64 -3.20
N ARG A 155 -42.50 4.31 -3.18
CA ARG A 155 -41.19 3.67 -3.34
C ARG A 155 -40.54 4.00 -4.70
N GLU A 156 -41.31 3.98 -5.79
CA GLU A 156 -40.78 4.39 -7.09
C GLU A 156 -40.47 5.89 -7.13
N ARG A 157 -41.37 6.75 -6.63
CA ARG A 157 -41.14 8.19 -6.54
C ARG A 157 -39.88 8.49 -5.72
N SER A 158 -39.61 7.76 -4.65
CA SER A 158 -38.35 7.86 -3.89
C SER A 158 -37.14 7.59 -4.77
N GLY A 159 -37.17 6.51 -5.57
CA GLY A 159 -36.12 6.19 -6.54
C GLY A 159 -35.88 7.29 -7.59
N TRP A 160 -36.94 7.93 -8.09
CA TRP A 160 -36.84 9.07 -9.01
C TRP A 160 -36.28 10.32 -8.34
N ARG A 161 -36.72 10.63 -7.11
CA ARG A 161 -36.22 11.77 -6.32
C ARG A 161 -34.74 11.65 -5.99
N LEU A 162 -34.25 10.42 -5.76
CA LEU A 162 -32.82 10.13 -5.61
C LEU A 162 -32.00 10.50 -6.83
N LEU A 163 -32.50 10.27 -8.05
CA LEU A 163 -31.79 10.58 -9.30
C LEU A 163 -31.61 12.08 -9.50
N VAL A 164 -32.61 12.88 -9.11
CA VAL A 164 -32.59 14.34 -9.28
C VAL A 164 -32.02 15.10 -8.06
N GLY A 165 -31.52 14.39 -7.05
CA GLY A 165 -30.88 15.01 -5.88
C GLY A 165 -31.80 15.40 -4.72
N ASP A 166 -33.09 15.09 -4.79
CA ASP A 166 -34.08 15.42 -3.75
C ASP A 166 -34.12 14.34 -2.66
N HIS A 167 -33.03 14.27 -1.89
CA HIS A 167 -32.77 13.18 -0.95
C HIS A 167 -33.74 13.16 0.25
N GLU A 168 -34.20 14.33 0.71
CA GLU A 168 -35.12 14.44 1.86
C GLU A 168 -36.53 13.95 1.50
N THR A 169 -37.05 14.38 0.34
CA THR A 169 -38.32 13.87 -0.17
C THR A 169 -38.22 12.38 -0.47
N ALA A 170 -37.09 11.92 -1.01
CA ALA A 170 -36.87 10.49 -1.26
C ALA A 170 -36.91 9.66 0.04
N ALA A 171 -36.26 10.12 1.11
CA ALA A 171 -36.28 9.45 2.41
C ALA A 171 -37.69 9.41 3.02
N THR A 172 -38.43 10.53 2.91
CA THR A 172 -39.81 10.64 3.39
C THR A 172 -40.73 9.67 2.65
N LEU A 173 -40.67 9.65 1.32
CA LEU A 173 -41.47 8.75 0.48
C LEU A 173 -41.18 7.27 0.80
N ALA A 174 -39.91 6.90 0.91
CA ALA A 174 -39.51 5.55 1.29
C ALA A 174 -39.99 5.18 2.71
N GLY A 175 -39.93 6.11 3.66
CA GLY A 175 -40.47 5.92 5.02
C GLY A 175 -41.98 5.64 5.03
N ARG A 176 -42.77 6.43 4.29
CA ARG A 176 -44.22 6.19 4.17
C ARG A 176 -44.54 4.82 3.57
N ALA A 177 -43.81 4.42 2.53
CA ALA A 177 -43.98 3.10 1.94
C ALA A 177 -43.63 1.98 2.95
N ALA A 178 -42.52 2.15 3.69
CA ALA A 178 -42.10 1.23 4.74
C ALA A 178 -43.17 1.06 5.84
N ASP A 179 -43.82 2.15 6.26
CA ASP A 179 -44.89 2.09 7.28
C ASP A 179 -46.08 1.23 6.83
N VAL A 180 -46.54 1.42 5.59
CA VAL A 180 -47.64 0.63 5.02
C VAL A 180 -47.25 -0.86 4.90
N HIS A 181 -46.03 -1.16 4.47
CA HIS A 181 -45.56 -2.55 4.35
C HIS A 181 -45.34 -3.21 5.71
N ARG A 182 -44.93 -2.45 6.73
CA ARG A 182 -44.82 -2.93 8.12
C ARG A 182 -46.19 -3.31 8.67
N GLU A 183 -47.21 -2.48 8.47
CA GLU A 183 -48.58 -2.79 8.86
C GLU A 183 -49.13 -4.03 8.13
N ALA A 184 -48.75 -4.23 6.86
CA ALA A 184 -49.12 -5.43 6.12
C ALA A 184 -48.44 -6.69 6.67
N GLY A 185 -47.29 -6.55 7.32
CA GLY A 185 -46.40 -7.67 7.67
C GLY A 185 -45.65 -8.24 6.47
N ASP A 186 -45.45 -7.44 5.41
CA ASP A 186 -44.62 -7.82 4.26
C ASP A 186 -43.18 -7.34 4.49
N ARG A 187 -42.36 -8.18 5.12
CA ARG A 187 -40.97 -7.83 5.46
C ARG A 187 -40.12 -7.61 4.21
N TYR A 188 -40.43 -8.26 3.09
CA TYR A 188 -39.68 -8.09 1.84
C TYR A 188 -39.87 -6.68 1.26
N LEU A 189 -41.12 -6.20 1.13
CA LEU A 189 -41.38 -4.86 0.60
C LEU A 189 -40.98 -3.76 1.60
N LEU A 190 -41.13 -4.00 2.90
CA LEU A 190 -40.58 -3.14 3.94
C LEU A 190 -39.06 -2.97 3.74
N SER A 191 -38.33 -4.07 3.59
CA SER A 191 -36.88 -4.02 3.40
C SER A 191 -36.47 -3.30 2.11
N LEU A 192 -37.17 -3.48 1.00
CA LEU A 192 -36.90 -2.72 -0.23
C LEU A 192 -37.10 -1.21 -0.03
N ALA A 193 -38.13 -0.81 0.72
CA ALA A 193 -38.35 0.58 1.06
C ALA A 193 -37.23 1.12 1.98
N ASP A 194 -36.84 0.36 3.01
CA ASP A 194 -35.76 0.74 3.91
C ASP A 194 -34.38 0.78 3.23
N VAL A 195 -34.12 -0.05 2.22
CA VAL A 195 -32.91 0.05 1.39
C VAL A 195 -32.88 1.38 0.62
N LEU A 196 -34.00 1.80 0.01
CA LEU A 196 -34.10 3.10 -0.67
C LEU A 196 -33.98 4.27 0.31
N ARG A 197 -34.55 4.13 1.51
CA ARG A 197 -34.36 5.09 2.59
C ARG A 197 -32.89 5.18 2.99
N GLY A 198 -32.20 4.04 3.14
CA GLY A 198 -30.76 3.98 3.41
C GLY A 198 -29.94 4.68 2.32
N ARG A 199 -30.29 4.48 1.06
CA ARG A 199 -29.69 5.21 -0.06
C ARG A 199 -29.91 6.71 0.01
N ALA A 200 -31.12 7.14 0.37
CA ALA A 200 -31.44 8.56 0.54
C ALA A 200 -30.69 9.19 1.74
N LEU A 201 -30.60 8.47 2.86
CA LEU A 201 -29.79 8.87 4.01
C LEU A 201 -28.32 9.02 3.62
N ASN A 202 -27.73 8.02 2.96
CA ASN A 202 -26.33 8.08 2.54
C ASN A 202 -26.07 9.25 1.56
N ALA A 203 -27.00 9.51 0.64
CA ALA A 203 -26.89 10.63 -0.30
C ALA A 203 -27.09 12.00 0.37
N ALA A 204 -27.98 12.08 1.36
CA ALA A 204 -28.14 13.26 2.21
C ALA A 204 -26.96 13.48 3.15
N GLY A 205 -26.11 12.46 3.33
CA GLY A 205 -24.94 12.50 4.17
C GLY A 205 -25.15 12.00 5.59
N ASP A 206 -25.98 10.99 5.80
CA ASP A 206 -26.06 10.23 7.05
C ASP A 206 -25.61 8.79 6.78
N ARG A 207 -24.28 8.62 6.68
CA ARG A 207 -23.67 7.34 6.29
C ARG A 207 -23.87 6.27 7.35
N THR A 208 -23.70 6.60 8.62
CA THR A 208 -23.82 5.63 9.73
C THR A 208 -25.24 5.07 9.78
N ALA A 209 -26.26 5.92 9.81
CA ALA A 209 -27.65 5.45 9.81
C ALA A 209 -27.98 4.67 8.54
N ALA A 210 -27.44 5.06 7.38
CA ALA A 210 -27.62 4.33 6.13
C ALA A 210 -26.99 2.92 6.16
N VAL A 211 -25.76 2.80 6.65
CA VAL A 211 -25.04 1.52 6.77
C VAL A 211 -25.77 0.60 7.75
N ASP A 212 -26.15 1.11 8.92
CA ASP A 212 -26.86 0.31 9.94
C ASP A 212 -28.22 -0.15 9.42
N LEU A 213 -28.97 0.73 8.77
CA LEU A 213 -30.27 0.40 8.19
C LEU A 213 -30.14 -0.69 7.12
N VAL A 214 -29.19 -0.56 6.18
CA VAL A 214 -29.01 -1.54 5.11
C VAL A 214 -28.45 -2.87 5.64
N ARG A 215 -27.55 -2.85 6.63
CA ARG A 215 -27.09 -4.09 7.32
C ARG A 215 -28.25 -4.83 7.96
N ALA A 216 -29.16 -4.12 8.62
CA ALA A 216 -30.38 -4.74 9.16
C ALA A 216 -31.22 -5.40 8.05
N GLN A 217 -31.31 -4.79 6.86
CA GLN A 217 -32.03 -5.40 5.74
C GLN A 217 -31.33 -6.64 5.17
N VAL A 218 -30.00 -6.71 5.17
CA VAL A 218 -29.26 -7.94 4.79
C VAL A 218 -29.60 -9.10 5.75
N ALA A 219 -29.66 -8.81 7.06
CA ALA A 219 -30.04 -9.80 8.07
C ALA A 219 -31.48 -10.29 7.87
N ILE A 220 -32.43 -9.36 7.65
CA ILE A 220 -33.84 -9.68 7.40
C ILE A 220 -33.97 -10.53 6.12
N ALA A 221 -33.29 -10.15 5.04
CA ALA A 221 -33.32 -10.90 3.78
C ALA A 221 -32.87 -12.36 3.96
N THR A 222 -31.85 -12.56 4.78
CA THR A 222 -31.34 -13.90 5.13
C THR A 222 -32.38 -14.68 5.94
N GLU A 223 -32.97 -14.05 6.95
CA GLU A 223 -34.00 -14.67 7.81
C GLU A 223 -35.23 -15.13 7.01
N ILE A 224 -35.73 -14.30 6.10
CA ILE A 224 -36.92 -14.63 5.31
C ILE A 224 -36.62 -15.55 4.10
N GLY A 225 -35.34 -15.81 3.81
CA GLY A 225 -34.89 -16.63 2.68
C GLY A 225 -34.98 -15.94 1.31
N SER A 226 -34.77 -14.63 1.25
CA SER A 226 -34.81 -13.85 0.00
C SER A 226 -33.42 -13.52 -0.54
N THR A 227 -32.95 -14.30 -1.51
CA THR A 227 -31.67 -14.04 -2.19
C THR A 227 -31.68 -12.73 -2.98
N GLU A 228 -32.79 -12.42 -3.66
CA GLU A 228 -32.94 -11.18 -4.43
C GLU A 228 -32.79 -9.93 -3.54
N LEU A 229 -33.53 -9.87 -2.43
CA LEU A 229 -33.44 -8.75 -1.49
C LEU A 229 -32.04 -8.65 -0.87
N LYS A 230 -31.44 -9.79 -0.54
CA LYS A 230 -30.08 -9.85 0.00
C LYS A 230 -29.10 -9.21 -0.97
N MET A 231 -29.15 -9.56 -2.26
CA MET A 231 -28.26 -8.99 -3.28
C MET A 231 -28.47 -7.49 -3.45
N VAL A 232 -29.72 -7.02 -3.50
CA VAL A 232 -30.02 -5.58 -3.58
C VAL A 232 -29.44 -4.83 -2.37
N ALA A 233 -29.64 -5.33 -1.15
CA ALA A 233 -29.11 -4.71 0.07
C ALA A 233 -27.57 -4.74 0.08
N VAL A 234 -26.95 -5.84 -0.33
CA VAL A 234 -25.49 -6.00 -0.41
C VAL A 234 -24.86 -5.04 -1.42
N VAL A 235 -25.47 -4.85 -2.60
CA VAL A 235 -25.01 -3.86 -3.60
C VAL A 235 -24.90 -2.47 -2.98
N PHE A 236 -25.95 -2.00 -2.28
CA PHE A 236 -25.90 -0.68 -1.66
C PHE A 236 -24.95 -0.62 -0.47
N LEU A 237 -24.89 -1.68 0.34
CA LEU A 237 -23.93 -1.77 1.43
C LEU A 237 -22.49 -1.65 0.91
N ALA A 238 -22.14 -2.38 -0.15
CA ALA A 238 -20.85 -2.30 -0.83
C ALA A 238 -20.54 -0.88 -1.32
N GLN A 239 -21.51 -0.23 -1.96
CA GLN A 239 -21.37 1.16 -2.44
C GLN A 239 -21.13 2.16 -1.30
N PHE A 240 -21.66 1.89 -0.10
CA PHE A 240 -21.46 2.75 1.07
C PHE A 240 -20.11 2.49 1.74
N LEU A 241 -19.75 1.21 1.91
CA LEU A 241 -18.53 0.80 2.60
C LEU A 241 -17.26 1.18 1.84
N GLN A 242 -17.26 1.19 0.50
CA GLN A 242 -16.06 1.50 -0.28
C GLN A 242 -15.51 2.95 -0.14
N ARG A 243 -16.28 3.88 0.45
CA ARG A 243 -15.92 5.31 0.48
C ARG A 243 -14.94 5.61 1.61
N GLY A 244 -13.78 6.18 1.27
CA GLY A 244 -12.85 6.77 2.25
C GLY A 244 -12.16 5.77 3.17
N VAL A 245 -12.21 4.47 2.86
CA VAL A 245 -11.61 3.42 3.71
C VAL A 245 -10.10 3.38 3.59
N ALA A 246 -9.41 3.12 4.71
CA ALA A 246 -7.99 2.80 4.74
C ALA A 246 -7.77 1.39 4.15
N VAL A 247 -6.85 1.27 3.19
CA VAL A 247 -6.53 0.01 2.52
C VAL A 247 -6.15 -1.05 3.54
N GLY A 248 -6.88 -2.16 3.57
CA GLY A 248 -6.74 -3.29 4.52
C GLY A 248 -7.03 -2.98 5.99
N GLY A 249 -7.71 -1.87 6.28
CA GLY A 249 -8.38 -1.68 7.57
C GLY A 249 -9.66 -2.52 7.68
N PRO A 250 -10.26 -2.66 8.88
CA PRO A 250 -11.44 -3.51 9.10
C PRO A 250 -12.63 -3.19 8.18
N GLU A 251 -12.88 -1.91 7.89
CA GLU A 251 -13.94 -1.51 6.97
C GLU A 251 -13.63 -1.84 5.50
N TRP A 252 -12.36 -1.78 5.10
CA TRP A 252 -11.93 -2.17 3.75
C TRP A 252 -12.06 -3.68 3.57
N GLU A 253 -11.64 -4.46 4.56
CA GLU A 253 -11.79 -5.92 4.54
C GLU A 253 -13.26 -6.32 4.53
N ALA A 254 -14.08 -5.67 5.37
CA ALA A 254 -15.52 -5.88 5.37
C ALA A 254 -16.14 -5.53 4.01
N ALA A 255 -15.74 -4.40 3.39
CA ALA A 255 -16.22 -4.00 2.08
C ALA A 255 -15.83 -5.01 1.00
N LYS A 256 -14.54 -5.36 0.95
CA LYS A 256 -13.97 -6.27 -0.05
C LYS A 256 -14.58 -7.66 0.08
N GLY A 257 -14.59 -8.24 1.28
CA GLY A 257 -15.21 -9.54 1.55
C GLY A 257 -16.69 -9.57 1.16
N THR A 258 -17.46 -8.56 1.60
CA THR A 258 -18.88 -8.44 1.24
C THR A 258 -19.10 -8.42 -0.27
N ILE A 259 -18.26 -7.71 -1.02
CA ILE A 259 -18.38 -7.62 -2.49
C ILE A 259 -17.96 -8.93 -3.16
N THR A 260 -16.85 -9.53 -2.74
CA THR A 260 -16.32 -10.77 -3.32
C THR A 260 -17.30 -11.92 -3.10
N ASP A 261 -17.79 -12.12 -1.88
CA ASP A 261 -18.78 -13.16 -1.56
C ASP A 261 -20.07 -13.00 -2.38
N ALA A 262 -20.48 -11.76 -2.61
CA ALA A 262 -21.66 -11.46 -3.42
C ALA A 262 -21.42 -11.71 -4.92
N LEU A 263 -20.23 -11.38 -5.44
CA LEU A 263 -19.87 -11.66 -6.83
C LEU A 263 -19.80 -13.17 -7.12
N GLU A 264 -19.42 -14.00 -6.15
CA GLU A 264 -19.40 -15.47 -6.29
C GLU A 264 -20.80 -16.08 -6.42
N THR A 265 -21.82 -15.39 -5.89
CA THR A 265 -23.20 -15.89 -5.82
C THR A 265 -24.16 -15.16 -6.76
N ALA A 266 -23.75 -14.03 -7.36
CA ALA A 266 -24.55 -13.27 -8.31
C ALA A 266 -24.73 -14.03 -9.62
N ASP A 267 -25.98 -14.20 -10.05
CA ASP A 267 -26.36 -14.92 -11.27
C ASP A 267 -26.85 -14.02 -12.40
N ASP A 268 -27.07 -12.73 -12.11
CA ASP A 268 -27.53 -11.74 -13.09
C ASP A 268 -26.45 -10.69 -13.44
N PRO A 269 -26.37 -10.28 -14.73
CA PRO A 269 -25.40 -9.27 -15.18
C PRO A 269 -25.48 -7.91 -14.47
N PHE A 270 -26.67 -7.47 -14.04
CA PHE A 270 -26.84 -6.16 -13.43
C PHE A 270 -26.19 -6.09 -12.05
N THR A 271 -26.43 -7.10 -11.20
CA THR A 271 -25.79 -7.22 -9.88
C THR A 271 -24.27 -7.33 -10.02
N VAL A 272 -23.78 -8.12 -10.97
CA VAL A 272 -22.33 -8.24 -11.24
C VAL A 272 -21.72 -6.88 -11.63
N ALA A 273 -22.40 -6.10 -12.46
CA ALA A 273 -21.95 -4.76 -12.79
C ALA A 273 -21.94 -3.85 -11.53
N GLU A 274 -23.05 -3.75 -10.81
CA GLU A 274 -23.18 -2.87 -9.64
C GLU A 274 -22.20 -3.23 -8.49
N LEU A 275 -21.73 -4.47 -8.40
CA LEU A 275 -20.66 -4.91 -7.49
C LEU A 275 -19.24 -4.68 -8.04
N SER A 276 -19.05 -4.73 -9.36
CA SER A 276 -17.74 -4.51 -9.99
C SER A 276 -17.23 -3.07 -9.80
N LEU A 277 -18.13 -2.07 -9.85
CA LEU A 277 -17.75 -0.66 -9.68
C LEU A 277 -17.16 -0.31 -8.30
N PRO A 278 -17.81 -0.64 -7.16
CA PRO A 278 -17.22 -0.38 -5.84
C PRO A 278 -15.92 -1.16 -5.62
N LEU A 279 -15.79 -2.37 -6.18
CA LEU A 279 -14.53 -3.12 -6.12
C LEU A 279 -13.40 -2.44 -6.90
N ALA A 280 -13.69 -1.91 -8.09
CA ALA A 280 -12.73 -1.11 -8.84
C ALA A 280 -12.26 0.13 -8.05
N HIS A 281 -13.13 0.76 -7.28
CA HIS A 281 -12.76 1.87 -6.41
C HIS A 281 -11.85 1.43 -5.25
N LEU A 282 -12.11 0.28 -4.62
CA LEU A 282 -11.22 -0.28 -3.59
C LEU A 282 -9.83 -0.56 -4.16
N HIS A 283 -9.74 -1.17 -5.35
CA HIS A 283 -8.47 -1.42 -6.04
C HIS A 283 -7.77 -0.12 -6.46
N THR A 284 -8.52 0.91 -6.87
CA THR A 284 -7.96 2.24 -7.17
C THR A 284 -7.29 2.84 -5.93
N THR A 285 -7.97 2.78 -4.79
CA THR A 285 -7.44 3.27 -3.50
C THR A 285 -6.23 2.46 -3.04
N ALA A 286 -6.21 1.15 -3.31
CA ALA A 286 -5.07 0.28 -3.04
C ALA A 286 -3.87 0.49 -3.98
N GLY A 287 -4.01 1.25 -5.07
CA GLY A 287 -2.96 1.37 -6.09
C GLY A 287 -2.85 0.16 -7.02
N GLU A 288 -3.82 -0.75 -6.98
CA GLU A 288 -3.91 -1.96 -7.81
C GLU A 288 -4.58 -1.60 -9.15
N PHE A 289 -3.96 -0.70 -9.92
CA PHE A 289 -4.62 -0.06 -11.07
C PHE A 289 -4.99 -1.02 -12.21
N ALA A 290 -4.27 -2.12 -12.39
CA ALA A 290 -4.61 -3.15 -13.37
C ALA A 290 -5.90 -3.88 -12.98
N GLU A 291 -6.02 -4.25 -11.70
CA GLU A 291 -7.25 -4.84 -11.16
C GLU A 291 -8.42 -3.86 -11.23
N ALA A 292 -8.19 -2.59 -10.87
CA ALA A 292 -9.19 -1.55 -11.00
C ALA A 292 -9.71 -1.44 -12.44
N GLU A 293 -8.84 -1.43 -13.45
CA GLU A 293 -9.26 -1.41 -14.86
C GLU A 293 -10.00 -2.67 -15.28
N ARG A 294 -9.53 -3.86 -14.86
CA ARG A 294 -10.21 -5.14 -15.12
C ARG A 294 -11.66 -5.12 -14.61
N TYR A 295 -11.89 -4.60 -13.41
CA TYR A 295 -13.24 -4.48 -12.87
C TYR A 295 -14.07 -3.39 -13.56
N LEU A 296 -13.46 -2.30 -14.05
CA LEU A 296 -14.16 -1.30 -14.87
C LEU A 296 -14.53 -1.83 -16.27
N GLU A 297 -13.71 -2.70 -16.86
CA GLU A 297 -14.05 -3.43 -18.09
C GLU A 297 -15.18 -4.42 -17.86
N SER A 298 -15.13 -5.16 -16.74
CA SER A 298 -16.21 -6.05 -16.31
C SER A 298 -17.52 -5.26 -16.16
N TYR A 299 -17.48 -4.14 -15.45
CA TYR A 299 -18.60 -3.22 -15.31
C TYR A 299 -19.17 -2.81 -16.67
N SER A 300 -18.34 -2.31 -17.60
CA SER A 300 -18.79 -1.88 -18.94
C SER A 300 -19.51 -3.02 -19.67
N ARG A 301 -18.89 -4.19 -19.75
CA ARG A 301 -19.41 -5.35 -20.50
C ARG A 301 -20.75 -5.85 -19.94
N TYR A 302 -20.85 -6.01 -18.62
CA TYR A 302 -22.09 -6.48 -18.01
C TYR A 302 -23.19 -5.42 -18.07
N TYR A 303 -22.84 -4.13 -17.92
CA TYR A 303 -23.81 -3.04 -18.03
C TYR A 303 -24.33 -2.86 -19.46
N GLU A 304 -23.48 -3.03 -20.48
CA GLU A 304 -23.88 -3.06 -21.88
C GLU A 304 -24.83 -4.22 -22.18
N SER A 305 -24.60 -5.39 -21.58
CA SER A 305 -25.44 -6.58 -21.79
C SER A 305 -26.89 -6.43 -21.30
N VAL A 306 -27.15 -5.49 -20.38
CA VAL A 306 -28.50 -5.17 -19.86
C VAL A 306 -29.12 -3.92 -20.50
N GLY A 307 -28.57 -3.48 -21.63
CA GLY A 307 -29.09 -2.37 -22.44
C GLY A 307 -28.43 -1.01 -22.18
N GLY A 308 -27.60 -0.89 -21.14
CA GLY A 308 -26.90 0.35 -20.78
C GLY A 308 -27.81 1.52 -20.36
N ASN A 309 -27.21 2.57 -19.80
CA ASN A 309 -27.86 3.87 -19.59
C ASN A 309 -26.82 4.98 -19.34
N ALA A 310 -27.28 6.23 -19.40
CA ALA A 310 -26.46 7.42 -19.18
C ALA A 310 -25.81 7.47 -17.79
N VAL A 311 -26.49 6.98 -16.73
CA VAL A 311 -25.94 6.98 -15.36
C VAL A 311 -24.72 6.08 -15.26
N GLY A 312 -24.80 4.87 -15.83
CA GLY A 312 -23.74 3.90 -15.76
C GLY A 312 -22.55 4.27 -16.63
N GLU A 313 -22.79 4.82 -17.82
CA GLU A 313 -21.74 5.35 -18.69
C GLU A 313 -21.01 6.52 -18.02
N ALA A 314 -21.75 7.46 -17.44
CA ALA A 314 -21.16 8.58 -16.71
C ALA A 314 -20.34 8.08 -15.50
N ASN A 315 -20.85 7.12 -14.72
CA ASN A 315 -20.13 6.52 -13.60
C ASN A 315 -18.84 5.82 -14.04
N LEU A 316 -18.86 5.08 -15.15
CA LEU A 316 -17.68 4.44 -15.71
C LEU A 316 -16.60 5.46 -16.09
N LEU A 317 -16.99 6.52 -16.81
CA LEU A 317 -16.06 7.60 -17.20
C LEU A 317 -15.49 8.31 -15.96
N LYS A 318 -16.33 8.59 -14.97
CA LYS A 318 -15.90 9.17 -13.69
C LYS A 318 -14.89 8.28 -12.98
N ALA A 319 -15.12 6.97 -12.94
CA ALA A 319 -14.21 6.01 -12.34
C ALA A 319 -12.88 5.92 -13.10
N ARG A 320 -12.91 5.86 -14.43
CA ARG A 320 -11.71 5.87 -15.28
C ARG A 320 -10.88 7.14 -15.11
N ALA A 321 -11.53 8.31 -15.02
CA ALA A 321 -10.83 9.57 -14.74
C ALA A 321 -10.14 9.55 -13.37
N ARG A 322 -10.75 8.95 -12.35
CA ARG A 322 -10.14 8.77 -11.02
C ARG A 322 -8.96 7.81 -11.04
N VAL A 323 -9.06 6.68 -11.77
CA VAL A 323 -7.94 5.75 -11.96
C VAL A 323 -6.78 6.46 -12.65
N GLU A 324 -7.04 7.23 -13.71
CA GLU A 324 -6.01 7.98 -14.44
C GLU A 324 -5.30 9.00 -13.54
N LEU A 325 -6.05 9.71 -12.70
CA LEU A 325 -5.46 10.62 -11.70
C LEU A 325 -4.62 9.86 -10.67
N ALA A 326 -5.15 8.79 -10.08
CA ALA A 326 -4.45 8.01 -9.05
C ALA A 326 -3.16 7.36 -9.58
N ARG A 327 -3.21 6.81 -10.80
CA ARG A 327 -2.10 6.16 -11.50
C ARG A 327 -0.97 7.12 -11.84
N ASN A 328 -1.30 8.32 -12.34
CA ASN A 328 -0.30 9.26 -12.85
C ASN A 328 0.19 10.28 -11.80
N GLY A 329 -0.02 9.99 -10.51
CA GLY A 329 0.41 10.87 -9.43
C GLY A 329 -0.39 12.16 -9.35
N GLY A 330 -1.63 12.19 -9.85
CA GLY A 330 -2.58 13.28 -9.65
C GLY A 330 -2.99 13.37 -8.18
N ARG A 331 -2.05 13.81 -7.33
CA ARG A 331 -2.31 14.19 -5.95
C ARG A 331 -2.58 15.68 -5.91
N SER A 332 -3.85 16.08 -5.86
CA SER A 332 -4.24 16.96 -4.76
C SER A 332 -5.58 16.46 -4.22
N ILE A 333 -5.75 16.38 -2.91
CA ILE A 333 -5.50 17.46 -1.95
C ILE A 333 -4.42 17.02 -0.93
N ARG A 334 -3.20 16.95 -1.46
CA ARG A 334 -1.85 16.95 -0.87
C ARG A 334 -1.60 16.22 0.45
N GLY A 335 -1.15 14.98 0.35
CA GLY A 335 -0.09 14.46 1.22
C GLY A 335 1.29 14.67 0.58
N PHE A 336 1.71 15.94 0.43
CA PHE A 336 3.04 16.46 0.04
C PHE A 336 3.52 16.20 -1.41
N LEU A 337 2.70 16.62 -2.39
CA LEU A 337 2.96 16.80 -3.83
C LEU A 337 4.20 16.13 -4.46
N ARG A 338 3.97 15.08 -5.25
CA ARG A 338 4.43 15.14 -6.64
C ARG A 338 3.22 15.62 -7.44
N LEU A 339 3.37 16.71 -8.19
CA LEU A 339 2.43 17.00 -9.27
C LEU A 339 2.33 15.75 -10.17
N PRO A 340 1.18 15.50 -10.80
CA PRO A 340 1.08 14.40 -11.74
C PRO A 340 2.23 14.49 -12.75
N ARG A 341 2.96 13.38 -12.91
CA ARG A 341 4.18 13.29 -13.74
C ARG A 341 3.93 13.68 -15.20
N SER A 342 2.66 13.84 -15.58
CA SER A 342 2.25 14.18 -16.93
C SER A 342 1.08 15.18 -16.92
N PHE A 343 1.34 16.39 -17.42
CA PHE A 343 0.30 17.35 -17.79
C PHE A 343 -0.72 16.74 -18.79
N ALA A 344 -0.28 15.76 -19.60
CA ALA A 344 -1.16 15.04 -20.52
C ALA A 344 -2.15 14.14 -19.76
N ALA A 345 -1.75 13.51 -18.65
CA ALA A 345 -2.65 12.72 -17.82
C ALA A 345 -3.74 13.59 -17.16
N LEU A 346 -3.39 14.76 -16.64
CA LEU A 346 -4.37 15.74 -16.15
C LEU A 346 -5.37 16.15 -17.22
N ARG A 347 -4.89 16.46 -18.44
CA ARG A 347 -5.77 16.79 -19.57
C ARG A 347 -6.67 15.63 -19.98
N ARG A 348 -6.17 14.39 -19.95
CA ARG A 348 -6.99 13.19 -20.20
C ARG A 348 -8.07 13.03 -19.14
N ALA A 349 -7.72 13.09 -17.86
CA ALA A 349 -8.68 13.04 -16.77
C ALA A 349 -9.73 14.16 -16.88
N GLN A 350 -9.31 15.38 -17.18
CA GLN A 350 -10.20 16.53 -17.41
C GLN A 350 -11.16 16.27 -18.58
N LYS A 351 -10.66 15.78 -19.72
CA LYS A 351 -11.49 15.43 -20.88
C LYS A 351 -12.53 14.37 -20.52
N THR A 352 -12.11 13.33 -19.79
CA THR A 352 -12.98 12.23 -19.36
C THR A 352 -14.04 12.72 -18.37
N PHE A 353 -13.68 13.56 -17.39
CA PHE A 353 -14.66 14.18 -16.50
C PHE A 353 -15.63 15.09 -17.25
N ARG A 354 -15.19 15.91 -18.23
CA ARG A 354 -16.12 16.72 -19.05
C ARG A 354 -17.06 15.86 -19.88
N ALA A 355 -16.63 14.71 -20.38
CA ALA A 355 -17.51 13.77 -21.05
C ALA A 355 -18.56 13.20 -20.08
N SER A 356 -18.13 12.75 -18.91
CA SER A 356 -19.00 12.26 -17.85
C SER A 356 -20.02 13.30 -17.36
N ALA A 357 -19.61 14.57 -17.21
CA ALA A 357 -20.50 15.69 -16.83
C ALA A 357 -21.58 15.92 -17.89
N ARG A 358 -21.18 15.99 -19.17
CA ARG A 358 -22.12 16.19 -20.29
C ARG A 358 -23.19 15.10 -20.34
N ILE A 359 -22.82 13.83 -20.13
CA ILE A 359 -23.79 12.74 -20.11
C ILE A 359 -24.83 12.93 -19.00
N TYR A 360 -24.41 13.34 -17.79
CA TYR A 360 -25.38 13.65 -16.73
C TYR A 360 -26.25 14.88 -17.06
N GLU A 361 -25.67 15.93 -17.64
CA GLU A 361 -26.41 17.14 -18.03
C GLU A 361 -27.44 16.86 -19.12
N GLU A 362 -27.06 16.13 -20.17
CA GLU A 362 -27.93 15.71 -21.27
C GLU A 362 -29.06 14.80 -20.77
N ALA A 363 -28.80 13.97 -19.76
CA ALA A 363 -29.81 13.16 -19.10
C ALA A 363 -30.72 13.97 -18.15
N GLY A 364 -30.37 15.21 -17.79
CA GLY A 364 -31.10 16.02 -16.80
C GLY A 364 -30.82 15.64 -15.34
N LEU A 365 -29.66 15.04 -15.06
CA LEU A 365 -29.23 14.54 -13.75
C LEU A 365 -28.26 15.52 -13.06
N THR A 366 -28.79 16.64 -12.60
CA THR A 366 -28.01 17.76 -12.02
C THR A 366 -27.10 17.35 -10.87
N ALA A 367 -27.57 16.52 -9.94
CA ALA A 367 -26.76 16.05 -8.81
C ALA A 367 -25.53 15.23 -9.25
N GLY A 368 -25.68 14.42 -10.30
CA GLY A 368 -24.58 13.67 -10.91
C GLY A 368 -23.55 14.60 -11.55
N ALA A 369 -24.03 15.57 -12.34
CA ALA A 369 -23.20 16.59 -12.98
C ALA A 369 -22.45 17.45 -11.96
N GLU A 370 -23.12 17.93 -10.90
CA GLU A 370 -22.50 18.69 -9.81
C GLU A 370 -21.37 17.90 -9.13
N SER A 371 -21.59 16.60 -8.87
CA SER A 371 -20.55 15.74 -8.31
C SER A 371 -19.30 15.72 -9.18
N ILE A 372 -19.45 15.72 -10.51
CA ILE A 372 -18.30 15.77 -11.43
C ILE A 372 -17.72 17.16 -11.53
N HIS A 373 -18.53 18.23 -11.57
CA HIS A 373 -18.04 19.60 -11.58
C HIS A 373 -17.13 19.91 -10.39
N ARG A 374 -17.41 19.34 -9.22
CA ARG A 374 -16.49 19.42 -8.08
C ARG A 374 -15.11 18.77 -8.38
N ASN A 375 -15.09 17.61 -9.05
CA ASN A 375 -13.85 16.95 -9.47
C ASN A 375 -13.14 17.74 -10.59
N LEU A 376 -13.89 18.32 -11.53
CA LEU A 376 -13.34 19.19 -12.58
C LEU A 376 -12.73 20.46 -12.00
N ALA A 377 -13.37 21.10 -11.03
CA ALA A 377 -12.83 22.27 -10.35
C ALA A 377 -11.49 21.96 -9.68
N LEU A 378 -11.36 20.77 -9.06
CA LEU A 378 -10.10 20.29 -8.50
C LEU A 378 -9.02 20.06 -9.57
N VAL A 379 -9.38 19.39 -10.68
CA VAL A 379 -8.44 19.15 -11.79
C VAL A 379 -8.04 20.47 -12.47
N GLU A 380 -8.96 21.44 -12.57
CA GLU A 380 -8.69 22.76 -13.12
C GLU A 380 -7.78 23.57 -12.21
N LEU A 381 -8.03 23.55 -10.90
CA LEU A 381 -7.16 24.13 -9.87
C LEU A 381 -5.73 23.57 -9.98
N LEU A 382 -5.61 22.26 -10.14
CA LEU A 382 -4.33 21.57 -10.36
C LEU A 382 -3.65 21.96 -11.68
N CYS A 383 -4.43 22.22 -12.74
CA CYS A 383 -3.91 22.60 -14.05
C CYS A 383 -3.49 24.08 -14.14
N SER A 384 -4.20 24.99 -13.46
CA SER A 384 -4.05 26.45 -13.64
C SER A 384 -3.12 27.12 -12.63
N GLY A 385 -2.90 26.49 -11.47
CA GLY A 385 -2.18 27.10 -10.35
C GLY A 385 -2.84 28.36 -9.77
N HIS A 386 -4.07 28.71 -10.20
CA HIS A 386 -4.83 29.88 -9.75
C HIS A 386 -6.33 29.54 -9.69
N SER A 387 -7.01 29.90 -8.60
CA SER A 387 -8.48 29.81 -8.51
C SER A 387 -9.12 31.07 -9.09
N ARG A 388 -10.12 30.93 -9.97
CA ARG A 388 -10.99 32.06 -10.36
C ARG A 388 -11.95 32.35 -9.20
N GLY A 389 -11.43 33.01 -8.16
CA GLY A 389 -12.15 33.37 -6.93
C GLY A 389 -12.34 32.19 -5.98
N ALA A 390 -11.77 32.30 -4.77
CA ALA A 390 -12.06 31.39 -3.68
C ALA A 390 -13.53 31.57 -3.27
N ARG A 391 -14.42 30.67 -3.73
CA ARG A 391 -15.78 30.61 -3.20
C ARG A 391 -15.75 29.71 -1.97
N LYS A 392 -16.05 30.29 -0.80
CA LYS A 392 -16.50 29.50 0.35
C LYS A 392 -17.74 28.74 -0.12
N LEU A 393 -17.59 27.44 -0.39
CA LEU A 393 -18.74 26.59 -0.61
C LEU A 393 -19.47 26.56 0.74
N PRO A 394 -20.69 27.08 0.87
CA PRO A 394 -21.47 26.86 2.07
C PRO A 394 -21.63 25.35 2.22
N SER A 395 -21.00 24.75 3.23
CA SER A 395 -21.08 23.32 3.44
C SER A 395 -22.51 22.96 3.79
N THR A 396 -23.22 22.37 2.82
CA THR A 396 -24.54 21.75 3.01
C THR A 396 -24.40 20.25 3.32
N ALA A 397 -23.16 19.77 3.48
CA ALA A 397 -22.84 18.37 3.71
C ALA A 397 -23.19 17.93 5.14
N ARG A 398 -24.03 16.89 5.26
CA ARG A 398 -24.51 16.40 6.58
C ARG A 398 -23.54 15.42 7.27
N ASN A 399 -22.67 14.69 6.55
CA ASN A 399 -21.66 13.78 7.18
C ASN A 399 -20.26 14.40 7.23
N ALA A 400 -19.47 13.91 8.18
CA ALA A 400 -18.07 14.30 8.37
C ALA A 400 -17.18 14.00 7.15
N LEU A 401 -17.42 12.94 6.37
CA LEU A 401 -16.59 12.62 5.20
C LEU A 401 -16.69 13.69 4.09
N ASP A 402 -17.91 14.11 3.77
CA ASP A 402 -18.20 15.09 2.75
C ASP A 402 -17.79 16.49 3.21
N ARG A 403 -17.98 16.82 4.50
CA ARG A 403 -17.45 18.05 5.09
C ARG A 403 -15.92 18.07 5.05
N ALA A 404 -15.26 16.98 5.41
CA ALA A 404 -13.80 16.87 5.33
C ALA A 404 -13.29 17.16 3.92
N ARG A 405 -13.94 16.56 2.91
CA ARG A 405 -13.62 16.82 1.50
C ARG A 405 -13.86 18.28 1.10
N GLU A 406 -14.95 18.90 1.56
CA GLU A 406 -15.27 20.30 1.27
C GLU A 406 -14.28 21.26 1.91
N HIS A 407 -13.91 21.04 3.18
CA HIS A 407 -12.89 21.81 3.88
C HIS A 407 -11.50 21.62 3.26
N LEU A 408 -11.12 20.40 2.86
CA LEU A 408 -9.89 20.15 2.10
C LEU A 408 -9.87 20.97 0.81
N PHE A 409 -10.97 20.95 0.05
CA PHE A 409 -11.06 21.69 -1.21
C PHE A 409 -11.00 23.20 -0.98
N HIS A 410 -11.67 23.69 0.06
CA HIS A 410 -11.62 25.10 0.45
C HIS A 410 -10.20 25.50 0.87
N ALA A 411 -9.52 24.68 1.67
CA ALA A 411 -8.16 24.92 2.11
C ALA A 411 -7.19 25.07 0.93
N GLU A 412 -7.32 24.22 -0.10
CA GLU A 412 -6.51 24.32 -1.32
C GLU A 412 -6.81 25.58 -2.13
N GLN A 413 -8.07 26.01 -2.19
CA GLN A 413 -8.41 27.28 -2.82
C GLN A 413 -7.76 28.47 -2.11
N GLN A 414 -7.76 28.47 -0.77
CA GLN A 414 -7.15 29.54 0.03
C GLN A 414 -5.63 29.53 -0.06
N ASN A 415 -5.02 28.35 -0.01
CA ASN A 415 -3.59 28.17 -0.22
C ASN A 415 -3.15 28.78 -1.56
N ILE A 416 -3.86 28.47 -2.64
CA ILE A 416 -3.57 29.02 -3.97
C ILE A 416 -3.89 30.51 -4.08
N ALA A 417 -4.86 31.00 -3.31
CA ALA A 417 -5.14 32.43 -3.20
C ALA A 417 -4.07 33.20 -2.39
N GLY A 418 -3.11 32.50 -1.77
CA GLY A 418 -2.07 33.11 -0.93
C GLY A 418 -2.56 33.52 0.45
N ASP A 419 -3.62 32.88 0.98
CA ASP A 419 -4.14 33.10 2.34
C ASP A 419 -3.84 31.87 3.23
N PRO A 420 -2.61 31.76 3.78
CA PRO A 420 -2.20 30.62 4.58
C PRO A 420 -2.97 30.51 5.91
N ALA A 421 -3.46 31.62 6.47
CA ALA A 421 -4.22 31.60 7.72
C ALA A 421 -5.59 30.92 7.53
N SER A 422 -6.35 31.34 6.52
CA SER A 422 -7.64 30.72 6.19
C SER A 422 -7.46 29.28 5.70
N ALA A 423 -6.39 29.00 4.96
CA ALA A 423 -6.06 27.64 4.52
C ALA A 423 -5.76 26.72 5.72
N LEU A 424 -4.98 27.17 6.69
CA LEU A 424 -4.65 26.42 7.91
C LEU A 424 -5.90 26.08 8.71
N GLU A 425 -6.81 27.04 8.91
CA GLU A 425 -8.08 26.81 9.60
C GLU A 425 -8.91 25.74 8.87
N ALA A 426 -9.05 25.86 7.55
CA ALA A 426 -9.78 24.91 6.74
C ALA A 426 -9.15 23.50 6.74
N TYR A 427 -7.82 23.39 6.72
CA TYR A 427 -7.15 22.10 6.85
C TYR A 427 -7.38 21.46 8.23
N ARG A 428 -7.37 22.23 9.33
CA ARG A 428 -7.64 21.68 10.68
C ARG A 428 -9.06 21.14 10.82
N LEU A 429 -10.03 21.85 10.26
CA LEU A 429 -11.43 21.38 10.20
C LEU A 429 -11.53 20.09 9.38
N ALA A 430 -10.88 20.06 8.22
CA ALA A 430 -10.81 18.88 7.39
C ALA A 430 -10.18 17.68 8.09
N GLU A 431 -9.10 17.87 8.86
CA GLU A 431 -8.44 16.81 9.61
C GLU A 431 -9.39 16.21 10.65
N THR A 432 -10.06 17.07 11.43
CA THR A 432 -10.99 16.66 12.48
C THR A 432 -12.12 15.79 11.92
N GLU A 433 -12.73 16.24 10.84
CA GLU A 433 -13.84 15.54 10.20
C GLU A 433 -13.39 14.29 9.44
N ALA A 434 -12.16 14.28 8.91
CA ALA A 434 -11.56 13.09 8.32
C ALA A 434 -11.31 12.02 9.37
N VAL A 435 -10.82 12.39 10.56
CA VAL A 435 -10.66 11.47 11.69
C VAL A 435 -12.01 10.95 12.17
N GLU A 436 -13.00 11.84 12.36
CA GLU A 436 -14.37 11.47 12.76
C GLU A 436 -15.01 10.47 11.78
N SER A 437 -14.75 10.63 10.49
CA SER A 437 -15.29 9.76 9.44
C SER A 437 -14.45 8.52 9.11
N GLY A 438 -13.29 8.33 9.76
CA GLY A 438 -12.34 7.25 9.45
C GLY A 438 -11.59 7.43 8.11
N ALA A 439 -11.73 8.59 7.46
CA ALA A 439 -11.13 8.92 6.18
C ALA A 439 -9.63 9.22 6.28
N THR A 440 -8.84 8.19 6.61
CA THR A 440 -7.42 8.33 6.97
C THR A 440 -6.60 9.03 5.87
N MET A 441 -6.89 8.78 4.58
CA MET A 441 -6.24 9.48 3.46
C MET A 441 -6.51 11.00 3.47
N PHE A 442 -7.72 11.42 3.86
CA PHE A 442 -8.05 12.84 4.02
C PHE A 442 -7.40 13.44 5.27
N ALA A 443 -7.23 12.65 6.33
CA ALA A 443 -6.52 13.10 7.53
C ALA A 443 -5.03 13.36 7.27
N VAL A 444 -4.35 12.46 6.52
CA VAL A 444 -2.98 12.69 6.03
C VAL A 444 -2.89 13.99 5.25
N ALA A 445 -3.75 14.13 4.24
CA ALA A 445 -3.86 15.30 3.39
C ALA A 445 -4.04 16.61 4.17
N ALA A 446 -4.96 16.60 5.12
CA ALA A 446 -5.27 17.74 5.96
C ALA A 446 -4.09 18.12 6.86
N ALA A 447 -3.53 17.17 7.61
CA ALA A 447 -2.40 17.41 8.49
C ALA A 447 -1.17 17.90 7.72
N THR A 448 -0.93 17.34 6.54
CA THR A 448 0.08 17.84 5.61
C THR A 448 -0.14 19.31 5.25
N GLY A 449 -1.34 19.65 4.77
CA GLY A 449 -1.69 21.02 4.41
C GLY A 449 -1.52 21.97 5.60
N SER A 450 -1.93 21.54 6.80
CA SER A 450 -1.73 22.29 8.03
C SER A 450 -0.25 22.50 8.36
N ALA A 451 0.63 21.52 8.13
CA ALA A 451 2.07 21.70 8.36
C ALA A 451 2.66 22.77 7.43
N MET A 452 2.32 22.71 6.13
CA MET A 452 2.80 23.70 5.15
C MET A 452 2.30 25.11 5.47
N MET A 453 1.02 25.24 5.84
CA MET A 453 0.44 26.56 6.14
C MET A 453 0.92 27.11 7.48
N ALA A 454 1.16 26.26 8.48
CA ALA A 454 1.81 26.68 9.72
C ALA A 454 3.23 27.17 9.47
N HIS A 455 3.99 26.49 8.60
CA HIS A 455 5.33 26.91 8.20
C HIS A 455 5.30 28.27 7.48
N ALA A 456 4.36 28.46 6.55
CA ALA A 456 4.17 29.73 5.84
C ALA A 456 3.74 30.90 6.75
N LEU A 457 3.29 30.60 7.98
CA LEU A 457 2.94 31.57 9.02
C LEU A 457 4.03 31.72 10.10
N ASP A 458 5.23 31.16 9.86
CA ASP A 458 6.35 31.12 10.80
C ASP A 458 6.02 30.43 12.15
N ASP A 459 5.01 29.55 12.18
CA ASP A 459 4.62 28.76 13.36
C ASP A 459 5.38 27.42 13.39
N ALA A 460 6.63 27.46 13.86
CA ALA A 460 7.48 26.28 13.97
C ALA A 460 6.86 25.16 14.83
N ALA A 461 6.24 25.51 15.96
CA ALA A 461 5.61 24.55 16.86
C ALA A 461 4.39 23.87 16.21
N GLY A 462 3.54 24.64 15.55
CA GLY A 462 2.42 24.13 14.77
C GLY A 462 2.86 23.26 13.60
N THR A 463 3.92 23.66 12.89
CA THR A 463 4.51 22.88 11.80
C THR A 463 4.93 21.49 12.28
N ALA A 464 5.71 21.43 13.37
CA ALA A 464 6.17 20.17 13.96
C ALA A 464 5.01 19.29 14.46
N LEU A 465 3.96 19.89 15.05
CA LEU A 465 2.75 19.18 15.48
C LEU A 465 2.05 18.50 14.29
N HIS A 466 1.83 19.25 13.22
CA HIS A 466 1.10 18.78 12.04
C HIS A 466 1.89 17.76 11.22
N ILE A 467 3.23 17.89 11.16
CA ILE A 467 4.10 16.85 10.61
C ILE A 467 3.89 15.53 11.36
N ARG A 468 3.92 15.54 12.70
CA ARG A 468 3.71 14.32 13.50
C ARG A 468 2.32 13.73 13.33
N SER A 469 1.28 14.55 13.17
CA SER A 469 -0.07 14.08 12.81
C SER A 469 -0.10 13.40 11.44
N ALA A 470 0.49 14.02 10.42
CA ALA A 470 0.54 13.45 9.08
C ALA A 470 1.26 12.09 9.08
N ILE A 471 2.43 12.00 9.72
CA ILE A 471 3.19 10.76 9.92
C ILE A 471 2.32 9.69 10.59
N ARG A 472 1.63 10.04 11.69
CA ARG A 472 0.79 9.09 12.44
C ARG A 472 -0.28 8.47 11.54
N TYR A 473 -0.98 9.27 10.74
CA TYR A 473 -1.99 8.76 9.82
C TYR A 473 -1.38 7.96 8.66
N SER A 474 -0.21 8.36 8.16
CA SER A 474 0.51 7.63 7.11
C SER A 474 0.95 6.24 7.57
N GLU A 475 1.36 6.09 8.83
CA GLU A 475 1.68 4.78 9.39
C GLU A 475 0.43 3.88 9.56
N THR A 476 -0.73 4.44 9.87
CA THR A 476 -2.00 3.68 9.87
C THR A 476 -2.30 3.09 8.49
N ILE A 477 -2.04 3.83 7.41
CA ILE A 477 -2.20 3.34 6.04
C ILE A 477 -1.13 2.30 5.72
N ARG A 478 0.14 2.57 6.07
CA ARG A 478 1.27 1.68 5.79
C ARG A 478 1.08 0.30 6.42
N GLY A 479 0.62 0.23 7.67
CA GLY A 479 0.40 -1.03 8.40
C GLY A 479 -0.76 -1.88 7.88
N ALA A 480 -1.66 -1.31 7.08
CA ALA A 480 -2.89 -1.97 6.65
C ALA A 480 -2.79 -2.60 5.24
N VAL A 481 -1.69 -2.40 4.50
CA VAL A 481 -1.60 -2.86 3.09
C VAL A 481 -1.24 -4.34 2.95
N ALA A 482 -2.18 -5.14 2.42
CA ALA A 482 -2.04 -6.59 2.29
C ALA A 482 -1.22 -7.09 1.08
N SER A 483 -1.23 -6.40 -0.08
CA SER A 483 -0.62 -6.91 -1.32
C SER A 483 0.71 -6.22 -1.69
N GLY A 484 1.63 -6.94 -2.34
CA GLY A 484 2.95 -6.42 -2.72
C GLY A 484 2.95 -5.26 -3.72
N SER A 485 1.98 -5.20 -4.64
CA SER A 485 1.81 -4.08 -5.59
C SER A 485 1.28 -2.82 -4.90
N ALA A 486 0.26 -2.98 -4.05
CA ALA A 486 -0.27 -1.89 -3.23
C ALA A 486 0.78 -1.35 -2.26
N ARG A 487 1.60 -2.24 -1.67
CA ARG A 487 2.70 -1.86 -0.77
C ARG A 487 3.73 -0.98 -1.47
N ARG A 488 4.14 -1.31 -2.70
CA ARG A 488 5.06 -0.45 -3.48
C ARG A 488 4.46 0.92 -3.75
N TYR A 489 3.21 0.99 -4.21
CA TYR A 489 2.55 2.26 -4.49
C TYR A 489 2.40 3.13 -3.22
N ILE A 490 2.02 2.52 -2.10
CA ILE A 490 1.85 3.20 -0.82
C ILE A 490 3.22 3.56 -0.21
N ALA A 491 4.24 2.72 -0.35
CA ALA A 491 5.60 3.02 0.10
C ALA A 491 6.19 4.23 -0.63
N ASP A 492 6.11 4.29 -1.96
CA ASP A 492 6.51 5.46 -2.74
C ASP A 492 5.72 6.71 -2.33
N THR A 493 4.44 6.51 -2.02
CA THR A 493 3.54 7.57 -1.59
C THR A 493 3.98 8.16 -0.27
N VAL A 494 4.13 7.30 0.73
CA VAL A 494 4.50 7.65 2.08
C VAL A 494 5.93 8.20 2.11
N ARG A 495 6.88 7.61 1.35
CA ARG A 495 8.27 8.10 1.24
C ARG A 495 8.34 9.57 0.85
N ALA A 496 7.62 9.98 -0.20
CA ALA A 496 7.60 11.38 -0.62
C ALA A 496 7.11 12.33 0.51
N GLN A 497 6.22 11.85 1.38
CA GLN A 497 5.74 12.61 2.53
C GLN A 497 6.82 12.79 3.58
N TYR A 498 7.54 11.73 3.89
CA TYR A 498 8.66 11.76 4.82
C TYR A 498 9.78 12.66 4.31
N GLU A 499 10.15 12.55 3.03
CA GLU A 499 11.20 13.37 2.42
C GLU A 499 10.88 14.86 2.50
N HIS A 500 9.65 15.27 2.15
CA HIS A 500 9.26 16.68 2.25
C HIS A 500 9.09 17.15 3.70
N ALA A 501 8.50 16.34 4.57
CA ALA A 501 8.39 16.66 6.00
C ALA A 501 9.78 16.85 6.64
N MET A 502 10.79 16.13 6.16
CA MET A 502 12.16 16.25 6.62
C MET A 502 12.77 17.58 6.23
N LEU A 503 12.54 18.05 5.00
CA LEU A 503 12.96 19.38 4.55
C LEU A 503 12.30 20.48 5.40
N LEU A 504 10.98 20.42 5.61
CA LEU A 504 10.27 21.37 6.48
C LEU A 504 10.79 21.33 7.93
N ALA A 505 11.10 20.15 8.46
CA ALA A 505 11.64 19.98 9.81
C ALA A 505 13.05 20.61 9.95
N VAL A 506 13.88 20.55 8.90
CA VAL A 506 15.17 21.28 8.85
C VAL A 506 14.93 22.79 8.86
N GLU A 507 14.02 23.29 8.03
CA GLU A 507 13.73 24.73 7.92
C GLU A 507 13.25 25.36 9.24
N ILE A 508 12.47 24.62 10.04
CA ILE A 508 12.04 25.07 11.38
C ILE A 508 13.07 24.80 12.49
N GLY A 509 14.20 24.16 12.17
CA GLY A 509 15.26 23.84 13.13
C GLY A 509 14.95 22.72 14.13
N ASP A 510 13.95 21.85 13.86
CA ASP A 510 13.59 20.72 14.75
C ASP A 510 14.45 19.48 14.40
N GLY A 511 15.71 19.49 14.82
CA GLY A 511 16.65 18.38 14.65
C GLY A 511 16.13 17.02 15.16
N PRO A 512 15.51 16.94 16.35
CA PRO A 512 14.90 15.70 16.84
C PRO A 512 13.81 15.15 15.91
N LEU A 513 12.97 16.01 15.31
CA LEU A 513 11.98 15.58 14.33
C LEU A 513 12.61 15.09 13.03
N VAL A 514 13.69 15.72 12.54
CA VAL A 514 14.45 15.22 11.38
C VAL A 514 14.99 13.82 11.64
N MET A 515 15.52 13.58 12.83
CA MET A 515 16.00 12.26 13.24
C MET A 515 14.86 11.22 13.31
N GLU A 516 13.71 11.59 13.88
CA GLU A 516 12.51 10.74 13.90
C GLU A 516 12.06 10.39 12.47
N LEU A 517 11.98 11.38 11.59
CA LEU A 517 11.60 11.22 10.18
C LEU A 517 12.59 10.34 9.42
N ALA A 518 13.88 10.58 9.60
CA ALA A 518 14.94 9.79 8.97
C ALA A 518 14.83 8.32 9.37
N GLU A 519 14.62 8.03 10.66
CA GLU A 519 14.48 6.65 11.13
C GLU A 519 13.18 5.98 10.68
N ARG A 520 12.07 6.71 10.58
CA ARG A 520 10.79 6.18 10.07
C ARG A 520 10.75 5.99 8.55
N LEU A 521 11.62 6.69 7.82
CA LEU A 521 11.80 6.50 6.38
C LEU A 521 12.59 5.23 6.07
N ARG A 522 13.41 4.76 7.01
CA ARG A 522 14.17 3.51 6.89
C ARG A 522 13.24 2.30 6.99
N THR A 523 13.70 1.18 6.43
CA THR A 523 12.95 -0.07 6.46
C THR A 523 13.30 -0.85 7.72
N ASP A 524 12.30 -1.20 8.53
CA ASP A 524 12.41 -1.83 9.86
C ASP A 524 12.97 -3.28 9.87
N ARG A 525 13.58 -3.70 8.76
CA ARG A 525 13.96 -5.07 8.42
C ARG A 525 14.92 -5.69 9.43
N LEU A 526 16.03 -5.00 9.72
CA LEU A 526 17.12 -5.53 10.54
C LEU A 526 16.84 -5.43 12.04
N ALA A 527 16.27 -4.31 12.49
CA ALA A 527 15.93 -4.14 13.90
C ALA A 527 14.81 -5.09 14.36
N GLY A 528 13.85 -5.40 13.47
CA GLY A 528 12.83 -6.39 13.76
C GLY A 528 13.36 -7.82 13.84
N LEU A 529 14.30 -8.21 12.97
CA LEU A 529 15.01 -9.49 13.08
C LEU A 529 15.78 -9.60 14.40
N LEU A 530 16.47 -8.52 14.83
CA LEU A 530 17.21 -8.49 16.09
C LEU A 530 16.34 -8.64 17.34
N ARG A 531 15.13 -8.05 17.34
CA ARG A 531 14.20 -8.08 18.48
C ARG A 531 13.41 -9.37 18.59
N ARG A 532 13.19 -10.07 17.48
CA ARG A 532 12.69 -11.45 17.49
C ARG A 532 13.84 -12.33 17.94
N SER A 533 14.05 -12.41 19.26
CA SER A 533 15.02 -13.28 19.93
C SER A 533 14.76 -14.79 19.73
N ALA A 534 14.01 -15.17 18.70
CA ALA A 534 13.68 -16.53 18.28
C ALA A 534 13.89 -16.61 16.76
N THR A 535 14.76 -17.52 16.39
CA THR A 535 15.67 -17.42 15.26
C THR A 535 15.19 -18.18 14.02
N ASP A 536 13.99 -18.76 14.02
CA ASP A 536 13.51 -19.52 12.87
C ASP A 536 13.01 -18.63 11.73
N LEU A 537 13.66 -18.73 10.57
CA LEU A 537 13.09 -18.25 9.31
C LEU A 537 11.71 -18.89 9.11
N PRO A 538 10.70 -18.13 8.68
CA PRO A 538 9.42 -18.70 8.25
C PRO A 538 9.62 -19.87 7.28
N ALA A 539 8.93 -20.99 7.52
CA ALA A 539 9.18 -22.26 6.84
C ALA A 539 9.19 -22.17 5.31
N ARG A 540 8.41 -21.24 4.74
CA ARG A 540 8.37 -20.95 3.30
C ARG A 540 9.73 -20.43 2.77
N LEU A 541 10.37 -19.54 3.50
CA LEU A 541 11.67 -18.97 3.15
C LEU A 541 12.81 -19.98 3.38
N ALA A 542 12.76 -20.72 4.50
CA ALA A 542 13.70 -21.81 4.76
C ALA A 542 13.65 -22.89 3.66
N GLY A 543 12.45 -23.29 3.24
CA GLY A 543 12.25 -24.22 2.13
C GLY A 543 12.77 -23.68 0.80
N LEU A 544 12.58 -22.39 0.52
CA LEU A 544 13.08 -21.77 -0.71
C LEU A 544 14.61 -21.70 -0.75
N LEU A 545 15.27 -21.34 0.36
CA LEU A 545 16.73 -21.34 0.46
C LEU A 545 17.31 -22.75 0.29
N THR A 546 16.64 -23.75 0.85
CA THR A 546 17.00 -25.17 0.68
C THR A 546 16.87 -25.59 -0.79
N GLU A 547 15.80 -25.18 -1.48
CA GLU A 547 15.60 -25.48 -2.91
C GLU A 547 16.66 -24.78 -3.79
N ILE A 548 17.02 -23.52 -3.48
CA ILE A 548 18.08 -22.77 -4.17
C ILE A 548 19.43 -23.49 -3.99
N ALA A 549 19.76 -23.93 -2.78
CA ALA A 549 20.98 -24.68 -2.53
C ALA A 549 21.02 -26.00 -3.32
N ARG A 550 19.89 -26.74 -3.36
CA ARG A 550 19.76 -28.00 -4.10
C ARG A 550 19.91 -27.82 -5.61
N VAL A 551 19.18 -26.87 -6.20
CA VAL A 551 19.24 -26.59 -7.66
C VAL A 551 20.59 -25.99 -8.04
N GLY A 552 21.15 -25.12 -7.18
CA GLY A 552 22.49 -24.58 -7.34
C GLY A 552 23.53 -25.69 -7.44
N ALA A 553 23.54 -26.62 -6.49
CA ALA A 553 24.50 -27.72 -6.52
C ALA A 553 24.45 -28.53 -7.84
N ALA A 554 23.25 -28.83 -8.35
CA ALA A 554 23.07 -29.53 -9.62
C ALA A 554 23.56 -28.71 -10.84
N VAL A 555 23.42 -27.38 -10.82
CA VAL A 555 23.97 -26.50 -11.87
C VAL A 555 25.50 -26.50 -11.83
N ALA A 556 26.10 -26.41 -10.64
CA ALA A 556 27.55 -26.36 -10.47
C ALA A 556 28.23 -27.67 -10.93
N GLU A 557 27.59 -28.81 -10.69
CA GLU A 557 28.09 -30.13 -11.13
C GLU A 557 28.09 -30.28 -12.66
N ARG A 558 27.09 -29.72 -13.36
CA ARG A 558 26.90 -29.90 -14.81
C ARG A 558 27.48 -28.80 -15.68
N ASP A 559 27.73 -27.61 -15.11
CA ASP A 559 28.41 -26.51 -15.80
C ASP A 559 29.41 -25.78 -14.89
N PRO A 560 30.63 -26.32 -14.76
CA PRO A 560 31.70 -25.72 -13.96
C PRO A 560 32.19 -24.35 -14.48
N SER A 561 31.79 -23.94 -15.69
CA SER A 561 32.25 -22.69 -16.31
C SER A 561 31.51 -21.44 -15.81
N ARG A 562 30.41 -21.62 -15.07
CA ARG A 562 29.54 -20.55 -14.56
C ARG A 562 29.89 -20.18 -13.12
N ARG A 563 30.11 -18.89 -12.86
CA ARG A 563 30.34 -18.34 -11.52
C ARG A 563 29.03 -18.04 -10.78
N GLY A 564 29.02 -18.17 -9.45
CA GLY A 564 27.95 -17.71 -8.55
C GLY A 564 26.93 -18.77 -8.11
N VAL A 565 27.29 -20.05 -8.05
CA VAL A 565 26.32 -21.14 -7.77
C VAL A 565 26.65 -21.84 -6.44
N ARG A 566 25.67 -21.99 -5.52
CA ARG A 566 25.87 -22.63 -4.20
C ARG A 566 26.26 -24.12 -4.32
N SER A 567 27.25 -24.57 -3.56
CA SER A 567 27.76 -25.96 -3.53
C SER A 567 27.10 -26.80 -2.43
N ALA A 568 26.91 -28.10 -2.67
CA ALA A 568 26.21 -29.06 -1.79
C ALA A 568 26.89 -29.38 -0.45
N ALA A 569 28.17 -29.02 -0.26
CA ALA A 569 28.97 -29.56 0.84
C ALA A 569 28.59 -29.05 2.27
N ALA A 570 27.60 -28.16 2.41
CA ALA A 570 27.27 -27.52 3.68
C ALA A 570 25.94 -27.99 4.32
N ILE A 571 25.17 -28.87 3.68
CA ILE A 571 23.86 -29.31 4.21
C ILE A 571 23.80 -30.84 4.29
N ASP A 572 24.11 -31.38 5.46
CA ASP A 572 23.79 -32.77 5.79
C ASP A 572 22.26 -32.98 5.68
N GLY A 573 21.83 -33.90 4.80
CA GLY A 573 20.44 -34.36 4.75
C GLY A 573 19.61 -34.02 3.52
N LEU A 574 20.20 -33.52 2.43
CA LEU A 574 19.48 -33.38 1.16
C LEU A 574 19.25 -34.76 0.52
N GLY A 575 18.02 -35.26 0.65
CA GLY A 575 17.55 -36.49 0.01
C GLY A 575 17.64 -36.45 -1.52
N ASP A 576 17.65 -37.66 -2.09
CA ASP A 576 17.63 -38.06 -3.50
C ASP A 576 17.46 -36.93 -4.55
N LEU A 577 18.49 -36.70 -5.37
CA LEU A 577 18.53 -35.71 -6.46
C LEU A 577 17.70 -36.12 -7.71
N GLY A 578 16.96 -37.23 -7.63
CA GLY A 578 16.35 -37.90 -8.78
C GLY A 578 15.37 -37.08 -9.63
N ASP A 579 14.80 -35.96 -9.15
CA ASP A 579 13.94 -35.07 -9.94
C ASP A 579 14.70 -34.03 -10.78
N LEU A 580 16.02 -33.91 -10.56
CA LEU A 580 16.90 -32.95 -11.26
C LEU A 580 17.76 -33.62 -12.33
N ASP A 581 17.89 -34.95 -12.33
CA ASP A 581 18.72 -35.74 -13.27
C ASP A 581 18.30 -35.62 -14.73
N ASP A 582 17.00 -35.46 -15.00
CA ASP A 582 16.49 -35.34 -16.36
C ASP A 582 16.53 -33.91 -16.93
N GLN A 583 16.93 -32.90 -16.14
CA GLN A 583 16.90 -31.49 -16.57
C GLN A 583 18.21 -31.05 -17.22
N SER A 584 18.12 -30.38 -18.37
CA SER A 584 19.27 -29.78 -19.03
C SER A 584 19.86 -28.63 -18.20
N PRO A 585 21.16 -28.28 -18.36
CA PRO A 585 21.76 -27.13 -17.68
C PRO A 585 21.00 -25.82 -17.90
N ALA A 586 20.36 -25.63 -19.06
CA ALA A 586 19.56 -24.43 -19.34
C ALA A 586 18.24 -24.38 -18.56
N GLU A 587 17.62 -25.54 -18.30
CA GLU A 587 16.39 -25.65 -17.50
C GLU A 587 16.67 -25.44 -16.02
N LEU A 588 17.72 -26.07 -15.50
CA LEU A 588 18.18 -25.84 -14.12
C LEU A 588 18.52 -24.37 -13.86
N ARG A 589 19.14 -23.69 -14.84
CA ARG A 589 19.40 -22.23 -14.76
C ARG A 589 18.12 -21.41 -14.70
N ARG A 590 17.17 -21.62 -15.62
CA ARG A 590 15.88 -20.91 -15.59
C ARG A 590 15.13 -21.14 -14.28
N ARG A 591 15.20 -22.35 -13.74
CA ARG A 591 14.64 -22.68 -12.43
C ARG A 591 15.35 -21.91 -11.32
N LEU A 592 16.68 -21.91 -11.30
CA LEU A 592 17.48 -21.19 -10.31
C LEU A 592 17.19 -19.68 -10.34
N ASP A 593 17.15 -19.06 -11.53
CA ASP A 593 16.77 -17.66 -11.71
C ASP A 593 15.35 -17.38 -11.18
N GLY A 594 14.41 -18.29 -11.45
CA GLY A 594 13.04 -18.20 -10.93
C GLY A 594 12.95 -18.35 -9.41
N LEU A 595 13.76 -19.21 -8.80
CA LEU A 595 13.83 -19.36 -7.34
C LEU A 595 14.44 -18.13 -6.69
N TYR A 596 15.48 -17.56 -7.28
CA TYR A 596 16.09 -16.31 -6.83
C TYR A 596 15.15 -15.11 -6.97
N ALA A 597 14.35 -15.04 -8.05
CA ALA A 597 13.30 -14.04 -8.17
C ALA A 597 12.23 -14.19 -7.08
N ARG A 598 11.82 -15.43 -6.78
CA ARG A 598 10.93 -15.73 -5.65
C ARG A 598 11.57 -15.41 -4.30
N LEU A 599 12.90 -15.55 -4.17
CA LEU A 599 13.61 -15.22 -2.94
C LEU A 599 13.56 -13.73 -2.71
N ALA A 600 13.85 -12.93 -3.73
CA ALA A 600 13.75 -11.48 -3.67
C ALA A 600 12.32 -11.01 -3.33
N GLU A 601 11.29 -11.66 -3.89
CA GLU A 601 9.89 -11.39 -3.57
C GLU A 601 9.56 -11.79 -2.12
N GLN A 602 9.91 -13.01 -1.70
CA GLN A 602 9.57 -13.53 -0.37
C GLN A 602 10.36 -12.86 0.74
N THR A 603 11.62 -12.51 0.55
CA THR A 603 12.34 -11.69 1.54
C THR A 603 11.69 -10.33 1.64
N SER A 604 11.31 -9.71 0.51
CA SER A 604 10.54 -8.46 0.53
C SER A 604 9.19 -8.60 1.26
N GLU A 605 8.47 -9.72 1.11
CA GLU A 605 7.23 -10.04 1.82
C GLU A 605 7.45 -10.32 3.32
N LEU A 606 8.48 -11.10 3.66
CA LEU A 606 8.88 -11.41 5.04
C LEU A 606 9.18 -10.13 5.81
N PHE A 607 9.90 -9.25 5.14
CA PHE A 607 10.25 -7.95 5.66
C PHE A 607 9.03 -7.04 5.72
N ALA A 608 8.05 -7.21 4.84
CA ALA A 608 6.73 -6.56 4.92
C ALA A 608 5.99 -6.90 6.23
N ASP A 609 6.05 -8.16 6.69
CA ASP A 609 5.45 -8.58 7.98
C ASP A 609 6.19 -7.99 9.20
N VAL A 610 7.40 -7.46 9.01
CA VAL A 610 8.21 -6.77 10.03
C VAL A 610 7.92 -5.25 10.06
N TYR A 611 7.19 -4.69 9.08
CA TYR A 611 6.73 -3.28 9.10
C TYR A 611 5.67 -3.00 10.20
N GLY A 612 5.36 -3.96 11.06
CA GLY A 612 4.64 -3.75 12.32
C GLY A 612 5.53 -3.38 13.51
N ALA A 613 6.84 -3.19 13.32
CA ALA A 613 7.73 -2.77 14.41
C ALA A 613 7.35 -1.36 14.90
N GLU A 614 7.13 -1.20 16.22
CA GLU A 614 6.82 0.10 16.79
C GLU A 614 7.84 1.17 16.33
N PRO A 615 7.39 2.41 16.02
CA PRO A 615 8.27 3.54 15.78
C PRO A 615 9.36 3.61 16.86
N LEU A 616 10.60 3.98 16.49
CA LEU A 616 11.64 4.20 17.48
C LEU A 616 11.14 5.25 18.46
N ARG A 617 10.96 4.84 19.72
CA ARG A 617 10.65 5.81 20.76
C ARG A 617 11.91 6.61 21.04
N MET A 618 11.85 7.92 20.78
CA MET A 618 13.00 8.82 20.89
C MET A 618 13.57 8.88 22.31
N ASP A 619 12.76 8.53 23.34
CA ASP A 619 13.21 8.35 24.72
C ASP A 619 14.29 7.27 24.88
N ARG A 620 14.28 6.22 24.05
CA ARG A 620 15.31 5.17 24.06
C ARG A 620 16.69 5.68 23.65
N LEU A 621 16.77 6.81 22.92
CA LEU A 621 18.04 7.43 22.56
C LEU A 621 18.74 8.09 23.76
N ALA A 622 18.06 8.28 24.90
CA ALA A 622 18.68 8.81 26.11
C ALA A 622 19.87 7.95 26.59
N GLY A 623 19.88 6.64 26.27
CA GLY A 623 20.97 5.71 26.56
C GLY A 623 22.15 5.79 25.57
N VAL A 624 21.99 6.44 24.43
CA VAL A 624 23.05 6.57 23.41
C VAL A 624 23.97 7.74 23.78
N ARG A 625 25.19 7.41 24.21
CA ARG A 625 26.23 8.33 24.75
C ARG A 625 27.35 8.66 23.75
N VAL A 626 27.06 8.54 22.46
CA VAL A 626 28.03 8.75 21.37
C VAL A 626 27.49 9.79 20.39
N ASP A 627 28.38 10.40 19.62
CA ASP A 627 27.99 11.30 18.54
C ASP A 627 27.38 10.49 17.39
N VAL A 628 26.17 10.85 16.95
CA VAL A 628 25.46 10.17 15.85
C VAL A 628 25.27 11.15 14.70
N LEU A 629 25.70 10.77 13.51
CA LEU A 629 25.48 11.49 12.27
C LEU A 629 24.64 10.63 11.32
N ILE A 630 23.43 11.08 11.00
CA ILE A 630 22.57 10.44 10.00
C ILE A 630 22.61 11.27 8.71
N ALA A 631 22.74 10.60 7.56
CA ALA A 631 22.73 11.27 6.26
C ALA A 631 21.75 10.58 5.31
N VAL A 632 20.82 11.37 4.75
CA VAL A 632 19.70 10.89 3.94
C VAL A 632 19.58 11.64 2.62
N PRO A 633 19.68 10.97 1.45
CA PRO A 633 19.30 11.57 0.20
C PRO A 633 17.76 11.62 0.13
N VAL A 634 17.24 12.83 -0.08
CA VAL A 634 15.79 13.10 -0.19
C VAL A 634 15.49 13.84 -1.50
N GLN A 635 14.25 13.79 -1.97
CA GLN A 635 13.83 14.54 -3.14
C GLN A 635 12.78 15.59 -2.76
N SER A 636 12.97 16.82 -3.24
CA SER A 636 12.00 17.90 -3.10
C SER A 636 10.77 17.66 -3.99
N VAL A 637 9.71 18.42 -3.74
CA VAL A 637 8.46 18.41 -4.52
C VAL A 637 8.70 18.78 -5.99
N GLU A 638 9.65 19.69 -6.24
CA GLU A 638 10.10 20.14 -7.56
C GLU A 638 10.98 19.11 -8.27
N GLY A 639 11.31 18.01 -7.59
CA GLY A 639 12.15 16.94 -8.11
C GLY A 639 13.65 17.19 -7.92
N HIS A 640 14.06 18.23 -7.19
CA HIS A 640 15.45 18.47 -6.86
C HIS A 640 15.95 17.45 -5.82
N GLN A 641 17.18 16.97 -5.97
CA GLN A 641 17.78 16.07 -4.98
C GLN A 641 18.48 16.90 -3.90
N HIS A 642 18.29 16.50 -2.64
CA HIS A 642 18.93 17.08 -1.47
C HIS A 642 19.58 15.96 -0.65
N ILE A 643 20.56 16.31 0.17
CA ILE A 643 21.08 15.47 1.25
C ILE A 643 20.72 16.19 2.55
N VAL A 644 19.91 15.54 3.37
CA VAL A 644 19.65 15.98 4.75
C VAL A 644 20.59 15.25 5.67
N SER A 645 21.32 15.98 6.50
CA SER A 645 22.12 15.43 7.58
C SER A 645 21.57 15.88 8.93
N VAL A 646 21.65 15.00 9.93
CA VAL A 646 21.34 15.34 11.31
C VAL A 646 22.40 14.77 12.23
N TRP A 647 22.95 15.64 13.07
CA TRP A 647 23.90 15.29 14.11
C TRP A 647 23.22 15.36 15.47
N ARG A 648 23.41 14.32 16.29
CA ARG A 648 23.09 14.31 17.70
C ARG A 648 24.35 14.09 18.54
N SER A 649 24.60 14.96 19.49
CA SER A 649 25.66 14.83 20.48
C SER A 649 25.29 13.87 21.63
N PRO A 650 26.26 13.46 22.46
CA PRO A 650 26.01 12.66 23.66
C PRO A 650 25.10 13.30 24.72
N ASP A 651 25.06 14.64 24.77
CA ASP A 651 24.20 15.41 25.69
C ASP A 651 22.76 15.61 25.18
N GLY A 652 22.49 15.17 23.94
CA GLY A 652 21.17 15.25 23.32
C GLY A 652 20.94 16.46 22.43
N THR A 653 21.92 17.37 22.29
CA THR A 653 21.89 18.43 21.27
C THR A 653 21.71 17.81 19.89
N CYS A 654 20.74 18.29 19.11
CA CYS A 654 20.42 17.74 17.80
C CYS A 654 20.31 18.86 16.78
N VAL A 655 21.14 18.80 15.73
CA VAL A 655 21.20 19.83 14.69
C VAL A 655 21.11 19.17 13.32
N ALA A 656 20.19 19.67 12.50
CA ALA A 656 19.99 19.20 11.14
C ALA A 656 20.40 20.26 10.11
N LYS A 657 20.72 19.81 8.91
CA LYS A 657 21.11 20.64 7.77
C LYS A 657 20.62 19.98 6.49
N ASP A 658 20.15 20.76 5.53
CA ASP A 658 19.87 20.30 4.18
C ASP A 658 20.86 20.92 3.19
N VAL A 659 21.25 20.15 2.19
CA VAL A 659 22.13 20.60 1.12
C VAL A 659 21.59 20.11 -0.21
N ARG A 660 21.39 21.03 -1.15
CA ARG A 660 21.02 20.68 -2.52
C ARG A 660 22.16 19.94 -3.22
N VAL A 661 21.84 18.84 -3.88
CA VAL A 661 22.79 18.05 -4.68
C VAL A 661 23.21 18.85 -5.92
N THR A 662 24.51 19.08 -6.08
CA THR A 662 25.12 19.76 -7.22
C THR A 662 25.55 18.77 -8.30
N ASP A 663 25.85 19.25 -9.52
CA ASP A 663 26.39 18.39 -10.60
C ASP A 663 27.70 17.70 -10.21
N GLU A 664 28.49 18.32 -9.33
CA GLU A 664 29.71 17.71 -8.79
C GLU A 664 29.39 16.52 -7.88
N VAL A 665 28.39 16.66 -7.01
CA VAL A 665 27.90 15.55 -6.18
C VAL A 665 27.26 14.44 -7.04
N VAL A 666 26.57 14.80 -8.14
CA VAL A 666 26.04 13.82 -9.10
C VAL A 666 27.16 13.02 -9.75
N ARG A 667 28.21 13.68 -10.25
CA ARG A 667 29.38 12.99 -10.82
C ARG A 667 30.10 12.13 -9.79
N LEU A 668 30.26 12.63 -8.56
CA LEU A 668 30.86 11.85 -7.48
C LEU A 668 30.01 10.61 -7.14
N ARG A 669 28.68 10.75 -7.07
CA ARG A 669 27.77 9.61 -6.91
C ARG A 669 27.97 8.61 -8.03
N GLU A 670 27.96 9.05 -9.28
CA GLU A 670 28.16 8.18 -10.45
C GLU A 670 29.52 7.45 -10.40
N ALA A 671 30.60 8.13 -10.01
CA ALA A 671 31.92 7.52 -9.84
C ALA A 671 31.97 6.52 -8.66
N LEU A 672 31.18 6.75 -7.59
CA LEU A 672 31.13 5.85 -6.43
C LEU A 672 30.24 4.62 -6.66
N THR A 673 29.15 4.77 -7.41
CA THR A 673 28.13 3.72 -7.59
C THR A 673 28.11 3.07 -8.96
N GLY A 674 28.78 3.66 -9.95
CA GLY A 674 28.81 3.17 -11.33
C GLY A 674 29.55 1.84 -11.49
N ASP A 675 29.25 1.14 -12.58
CA ASP A 675 29.90 -0.13 -12.92
C ASP A 675 31.31 0.08 -13.52
N ASP A 676 31.70 1.32 -13.85
CA ASP A 676 33.04 1.65 -14.33
C ASP A 676 34.05 1.71 -13.17
N HIS A 677 34.74 0.59 -12.99
CA HIS A 677 35.76 0.42 -11.97
C HIS A 677 36.91 1.44 -12.07
N GLU A 678 37.26 1.93 -13.28
CA GLU A 678 38.42 2.79 -13.45
C GLU A 678 38.23 4.19 -12.85
N GLU A 679 37.04 4.78 -12.96
CA GLU A 679 36.76 6.09 -12.38
C GLU A 679 36.85 6.05 -10.86
N ARG A 680 36.31 4.98 -10.26
CA ARG A 680 36.31 4.77 -8.82
C ARG A 680 37.72 4.62 -8.24
N LEU A 681 38.64 3.98 -8.97
CA LEU A 681 40.04 3.84 -8.58
C LEU A 681 40.83 5.16 -8.64
N LYS A 682 40.34 6.17 -9.38
CA LYS A 682 41.03 7.46 -9.52
C LYS A 682 40.73 8.43 -8.37
N LEU A 683 39.66 8.17 -7.60
CA LEU A 683 39.20 9.03 -6.51
C LEU A 683 40.27 9.23 -5.43
N ARG A 684 40.35 10.48 -4.96
CA ARG A 684 41.20 10.97 -3.86
C ARG A 684 40.33 11.65 -2.80
N ALA A 685 40.94 11.96 -1.65
CA ALA A 685 40.22 12.65 -0.56
C ALA A 685 39.65 14.01 -1.02
N ASP A 686 40.40 14.74 -1.84
CA ASP A 686 39.99 16.05 -2.35
C ASP A 686 38.71 15.98 -3.21
N ASP A 687 38.46 14.84 -3.90
CA ASP A 687 37.24 14.65 -4.70
C ASP A 687 35.98 14.54 -3.81
N LEU A 688 36.14 14.25 -2.51
CA LEU A 688 35.04 14.21 -1.53
C LEU A 688 34.73 15.60 -0.94
N THR A 689 35.49 16.64 -1.29
CA THR A 689 35.28 18.01 -0.75
C THR A 689 33.87 18.51 -1.04
N ALA A 690 33.27 18.12 -2.17
CA ALA A 690 31.88 18.43 -2.51
C ALA A 690 30.84 17.92 -1.48
N LEU A 691 31.22 16.96 -0.62
CA LEU A 691 30.40 16.44 0.47
C LEU A 691 30.71 17.08 1.83
N SER A 692 31.80 17.85 1.99
CA SER A 692 32.10 18.53 3.27
C SER A 692 30.94 19.41 3.77
N VAL A 693 30.22 20.03 2.83
CA VAL A 693 29.07 20.91 3.10
C VAL A 693 27.89 20.19 3.77
N ILE A 694 27.80 18.86 3.65
CA ILE A 694 26.73 18.09 4.30
C ILE A 694 26.98 17.92 5.80
N LEU A 695 28.16 18.25 6.33
CA LEU A 695 28.42 18.17 7.76
C LEU A 695 27.80 19.38 8.48
N PRO A 696 27.01 19.17 9.57
CA PRO A 696 26.51 20.29 10.37
C PRO A 696 27.65 21.05 11.05
N ASP A 697 27.67 22.39 10.98
CA ASP A 697 28.78 23.19 11.53
C ASP A 697 29.02 22.96 13.04
N PRO A 698 27.98 22.78 13.89
CA PRO A 698 28.18 22.42 15.30
C PRO A 698 28.91 21.09 15.51
N PHE A 699 28.70 20.11 14.63
CA PHE A 699 29.40 18.83 14.64
C PHE A 699 30.88 19.02 14.33
N VAL A 700 31.21 19.78 13.28
CA VAL A 700 32.61 20.08 12.91
C VAL A 700 33.33 20.82 14.05
N ARG A 701 32.68 21.81 14.69
CA ARG A 701 33.24 22.48 15.88
C ARG A 701 33.45 21.53 17.06
N ARG A 702 32.55 20.58 17.29
CA ARG A 702 32.68 19.56 18.34
C ARG A 702 33.88 18.66 18.10
N LEU A 703 34.17 18.29 16.85
CA LEU A 703 35.35 17.50 16.50
C LEU A 703 36.65 18.28 16.76
N HIS A 704 36.75 19.52 16.29
CA HIS A 704 37.95 20.34 16.49
C HIS A 704 38.23 20.72 17.95
N SER A 705 37.18 20.83 18.77
CA SER A 705 37.33 21.18 20.19
C SER A 705 37.65 19.98 21.09
N ALA A 706 37.61 18.76 20.56
CA ALA A 706 37.89 17.56 21.33
C ALA A 706 39.40 17.42 21.62
N ASN A 707 39.75 16.97 22.82
CA ASN A 707 41.16 16.70 23.19
C ASN A 707 41.75 15.44 22.53
N GLY A 708 40.96 14.73 21.73
CA GLY A 708 41.33 13.51 21.03
C GLY A 708 40.18 13.05 20.13
N PRO A 709 40.36 11.95 19.39
CA PRO A 709 39.34 11.43 18.50
C PRO A 709 38.01 11.17 19.20
N VAL A 710 36.92 11.61 18.59
CA VAL A 710 35.57 11.43 19.09
C VAL A 710 34.96 10.14 18.53
N PRO A 711 34.33 9.28 19.36
CA PRO A 711 33.56 8.14 18.85
C PRO A 711 32.33 8.64 18.07
N VAL A 712 32.28 8.34 16.77
CA VAL A 712 31.19 8.78 15.87
C VAL A 712 30.53 7.58 15.19
N VAL A 713 29.22 7.47 15.37
CA VAL A 713 28.37 6.58 14.60
C VAL A 713 27.81 7.33 13.40
N VAL A 714 28.10 6.85 12.19
CA VAL A 714 27.52 7.35 10.96
C VAL A 714 26.45 6.38 10.46
N ILE A 715 25.27 6.90 10.16
CA ILE A 715 24.13 6.13 9.67
C ILE A 715 23.78 6.61 8.25
N PRO A 716 24.45 6.07 7.21
CA PRO A 716 24.18 6.44 5.84
C PRO A 716 22.91 5.75 5.30
N THR A 717 22.38 6.28 4.19
CA THR A 717 21.27 5.68 3.43
C THR A 717 21.48 5.82 1.92
N GLY A 718 20.87 4.91 1.16
CA GLY A 718 20.98 4.89 -0.31
C GLY A 718 22.43 4.86 -0.77
N TRP A 719 22.75 5.65 -1.80
CA TRP A 719 24.09 5.72 -2.38
C TRP A 719 25.17 6.23 -1.39
N LEU A 720 24.79 6.91 -0.30
CA LEU A 720 25.74 7.42 0.69
C LEU A 720 26.48 6.31 1.44
N TRP A 721 25.98 5.07 1.42
CA TRP A 721 26.76 3.94 1.89
C TRP A 721 28.13 3.89 1.20
N ALA A 722 28.22 4.26 -0.10
CA ALA A 722 29.44 4.11 -0.90
C ALA A 722 30.53 5.12 -0.56
N VAL A 723 30.19 6.14 0.24
CA VAL A 723 31.11 7.19 0.66
C VAL A 723 32.05 6.64 1.74
N PRO A 724 33.39 6.70 1.53
CA PRO A 724 34.35 6.33 2.57
C PRO A 724 34.46 7.47 3.59
N PHE A 725 33.53 7.53 4.55
CA PHE A 725 33.40 8.64 5.50
C PHE A 725 34.70 8.97 6.26
N ALA A 726 35.57 7.99 6.52
CA ALA A 726 36.88 8.22 7.12
C ALA A 726 37.73 9.25 6.33
N ALA A 727 37.58 9.29 5.01
CA ALA A 727 38.30 10.20 4.12
C ALA A 727 37.54 11.49 3.81
N LEU A 728 36.37 11.73 4.42
CA LEU A 728 35.58 12.92 4.17
C LEU A 728 36.27 14.17 4.76
N PRO A 729 36.57 15.21 3.96
CA PRO A 729 37.10 16.48 4.48
C PRO A 729 36.09 17.17 5.41
N LEU A 730 36.59 17.78 6.49
CA LEU A 730 35.72 18.48 7.45
C LEU A 730 35.22 19.85 6.94
N SER A 731 35.96 20.47 6.03
CA SER A 731 35.56 21.71 5.37
C SER A 731 36.19 21.82 3.98
N THR A 732 35.91 22.92 3.28
CA THR A 732 36.57 23.29 2.03
C THR A 732 37.96 23.91 2.25
N ALA A 733 38.31 24.25 3.49
CA ALA A 733 39.66 24.60 3.90
C ALA A 733 40.40 23.31 4.33
N ASP A 734 41.74 23.37 4.42
CA ASP A 734 42.58 22.23 4.85
C ASP A 734 42.47 21.98 6.37
N ASP A 735 41.25 21.67 6.83
CA ASP A 735 40.88 21.41 8.24
C ASP A 735 41.03 19.92 8.63
N GLY A 736 41.62 19.12 7.73
CA GLY A 736 41.83 17.69 7.90
C GLY A 736 40.61 16.83 7.51
N LEU A 737 40.78 15.52 7.68
CA LEU A 737 39.78 14.51 7.32
C LEU A 737 39.02 14.03 8.56
N LEU A 738 37.82 13.47 8.38
CA LEU A 738 37.01 12.98 9.50
C LEU A 738 37.77 11.99 10.39
N VAL A 739 38.57 11.09 9.81
CA VAL A 739 39.36 10.10 10.57
C VAL A 739 40.43 10.73 11.47
N ASP A 740 40.87 11.95 11.18
CA ASP A 740 41.84 12.67 12.01
C ASP A 740 41.24 13.09 13.35
N HIS A 741 39.91 13.26 13.40
CA HIS A 741 39.19 13.79 14.56
C HIS A 741 38.15 12.83 15.13
N ALA A 742 37.89 11.70 14.47
CA ALA A 742 36.88 10.74 14.89
C ALA A 742 37.30 9.27 14.72
N ASP A 743 36.74 8.42 15.59
CA ASP A 743 36.71 6.96 15.42
C ASP A 743 35.36 6.61 14.78
N VAL A 744 35.37 6.32 13.47
CA VAL A 744 34.15 6.21 12.65
C VAL A 744 33.65 4.77 12.60
N VAL A 745 32.39 4.56 13.01
CA VAL A 745 31.63 3.31 12.81
C VAL A 745 30.44 3.59 11.91
N LEU A 746 30.17 2.71 10.94
CA LEU A 746 28.91 2.72 10.21
C LEU A 746 27.88 1.84 10.91
N THR A 747 26.65 2.31 10.99
CA THR A 747 25.55 1.56 11.59
C THR A 747 24.33 1.59 10.66
N PRO A 748 23.58 0.48 10.53
CA PRO A 748 22.44 0.44 9.63
C PRO A 748 21.21 1.22 10.11
N SER A 749 21.02 1.52 11.40
CA SER A 749 19.95 2.40 11.88
C SER A 749 20.11 2.72 13.37
N LEU A 750 19.44 3.77 13.87
CA LEU A 750 19.36 4.00 15.32
C LEU A 750 18.62 2.87 16.04
N ARG A 751 17.63 2.28 15.38
CA ARG A 751 16.91 1.12 15.91
C ARG A 751 17.81 -0.09 16.09
N PHE A 752 18.71 -0.34 15.14
CA PHE A 752 19.73 -1.36 15.27
C PHE A 752 20.65 -1.07 16.47
N LEU A 753 21.15 0.17 16.58
CA LEU A 753 22.04 0.59 17.67
C LEU A 753 21.40 0.35 19.04
N THR A 754 20.13 0.72 19.19
CA THR A 754 19.37 0.52 20.44
C THR A 754 18.98 -0.94 20.68
N ALA A 755 18.66 -1.72 19.63
CA ALA A 755 18.34 -3.14 19.76
C ALA A 755 19.54 -3.97 20.24
N LEU A 756 20.76 -3.59 19.86
CA LEU A 756 21.96 -4.26 20.36
C LEU A 756 22.24 -3.96 21.84
N GLN A 757 21.83 -2.80 22.35
CA GLN A 757 21.93 -2.50 23.79
C GLN A 757 21.02 -3.40 24.64
N ASP A 758 19.92 -3.88 24.06
CA ASP A 758 18.96 -4.76 24.73
C ASP A 758 19.41 -6.24 24.71
N ARG A 759 20.48 -6.60 23.97
CA ARG A 759 20.98 -7.99 23.93
C ARG A 759 21.62 -8.37 25.26
N PRO A 760 21.38 -9.60 25.76
CA PRO A 760 22.10 -10.09 26.92
C PRO A 760 23.60 -10.15 26.59
N PRO A 761 24.48 -9.77 27.53
CA PRO A 761 25.91 -9.91 27.33
C PRO A 761 26.23 -11.38 27.07
N SER A 762 26.85 -11.67 25.92
CA SER A 762 27.43 -12.98 25.62
C SER A 762 28.69 -13.18 26.45
N GLU A 763 29.02 -14.41 26.83
CA GLU A 763 30.38 -14.73 27.25
C GLU A 763 31.34 -14.34 26.12
N GLU A 764 32.42 -13.65 26.45
CA GLU A 764 33.45 -13.29 25.47
C GLU A 764 34.16 -14.58 25.03
N PRO A 765 34.14 -14.94 23.74
CA PRO A 765 34.86 -16.10 23.26
C PRO A 765 36.37 -15.89 23.39
N PRO A 766 37.15 -16.99 23.39
CA PRO A 766 38.60 -16.92 23.52
C PRO A 766 39.18 -16.04 22.40
N PRO A 767 40.24 -15.24 22.68
CA PRO A 767 40.97 -14.43 21.71
C PRO A 767 41.78 -15.29 20.70
N ALA A 768 41.09 -16.21 20.04
CA ALA A 768 41.55 -17.02 18.92
C ALA A 768 40.92 -16.51 17.61
N ALA A 769 41.61 -16.76 16.50
CA ALA A 769 41.16 -16.37 15.17
C ALA A 769 41.01 -17.55 14.22
N VAL A 770 40.10 -17.41 13.25
CA VAL A 770 40.02 -18.28 12.08
C VAL A 770 40.13 -17.46 10.81
N SER A 771 40.78 -18.00 9.78
CA SER A 771 40.79 -17.37 8.46
C SER A 771 40.58 -18.33 7.32
N TRP A 772 40.07 -17.79 6.22
CA TRP A 772 40.04 -18.47 4.94
C TRP A 772 40.43 -17.52 3.81
N HIS A 773 41.12 -18.06 2.81
CA HIS A 773 41.33 -17.40 1.52
C HIS A 773 40.94 -18.36 0.40
N ASP A 774 40.44 -17.83 -0.72
CA ASP A 774 40.16 -18.66 -1.90
C ASP A 774 41.48 -19.01 -2.60
N PRO A 775 41.92 -20.29 -2.59
CA PRO A 775 43.17 -20.70 -3.22
C PRO A 775 43.16 -20.55 -4.75
N HIS A 776 41.99 -20.41 -5.37
CA HIS A 776 41.82 -20.30 -6.81
C HIS A 776 41.63 -18.86 -7.31
N SER A 777 41.54 -17.90 -6.40
CA SER A 777 41.30 -16.49 -6.72
C SER A 777 42.54 -15.73 -7.21
N GLY A 778 43.75 -16.31 -7.06
CA GLY A 778 44.99 -15.57 -7.27
C GLY A 778 45.23 -14.44 -6.25
N ILE A 779 44.56 -14.49 -5.10
CA ILE A 779 44.73 -13.55 -3.98
C ILE A 779 45.86 -14.06 -3.07
N ALA A 780 46.92 -13.24 -2.90
CA ALA A 780 48.06 -13.60 -2.05
C ALA A 780 47.74 -13.51 -0.54
N ALA A 781 46.73 -12.71 -0.17
CA ALA A 781 46.17 -12.59 1.18
C ALA A 781 47.21 -12.41 2.32
N ALA A 782 48.29 -11.64 2.07
CA ALA A 782 49.38 -11.44 3.03
C ALA A 782 48.91 -10.77 4.34
N GLU A 783 47.78 -10.09 4.31
CA GLU A 783 47.14 -9.52 5.49
C GLU A 783 46.79 -10.57 6.55
N LEU A 784 46.49 -11.82 6.16
CA LEU A 784 46.10 -12.89 7.06
C LEU A 784 47.22 -13.30 8.03
N ASP A 785 48.48 -13.02 7.70
CA ASP A 785 49.61 -13.26 8.59
C ASP A 785 49.54 -12.41 9.87
N GLY A 786 48.80 -11.30 9.84
CA GLY A 786 48.54 -10.49 11.04
C GLY A 786 47.77 -11.22 12.14
N LEU A 787 47.02 -12.28 11.80
CA LEU A 787 46.24 -13.07 12.76
C LEU A 787 47.12 -13.99 13.62
N ALA A 788 48.37 -14.23 13.24
CA ALA A 788 49.32 -15.00 14.04
C ALA A 788 49.65 -14.33 15.40
N ALA A 789 49.28 -13.06 15.57
CA ALA A 789 49.42 -12.34 16.83
C ALA A 789 48.33 -12.71 17.88
N HIS A 790 47.31 -13.50 17.52
CA HIS A 790 46.24 -13.90 18.44
C HIS A 790 46.79 -14.90 19.48
N PRO A 791 46.64 -14.62 20.79
CA PRO A 791 47.33 -15.35 21.85
C PRO A 791 46.87 -16.81 21.99
N ASP A 792 45.61 -17.09 21.66
CA ASP A 792 45.02 -18.43 21.76
C ASP A 792 45.05 -19.19 20.42
N GLY A 793 45.74 -18.63 19.42
CA GLY A 793 46.03 -19.30 18.15
C GLY A 793 45.21 -18.79 16.96
N HIS A 794 45.63 -19.25 15.77
CA HIS A 794 45.06 -18.91 14.47
C HIS A 794 44.86 -20.18 13.63
N ASP A 795 43.60 -20.51 13.35
CA ASP A 795 43.22 -21.62 12.48
C ASP A 795 43.07 -21.14 11.02
N ARG A 796 43.67 -21.86 10.07
CA ARG A 796 43.50 -21.62 8.63
C ARG A 796 42.63 -22.69 8.01
N ILE A 797 41.46 -22.31 7.51
CA ILE A 797 40.58 -23.19 6.75
C ILE A 797 41.21 -23.41 5.36
N THR A 798 41.34 -24.66 4.95
CA THR A 798 41.86 -25.05 3.63
C THR A 798 40.76 -25.48 2.66
N GLU A 799 39.61 -25.93 3.19
CA GLU A 799 38.51 -26.47 2.39
C GLU A 799 37.30 -25.53 2.40
N PRO A 800 36.75 -25.15 1.23
CA PRO A 800 35.59 -24.28 1.11
C PRO A 800 34.36 -24.71 1.93
N ALA A 801 34.15 -26.02 2.10
CA ALA A 801 33.02 -26.58 2.84
C ALA A 801 33.00 -26.18 4.33
N HIS A 802 34.16 -25.89 4.92
CA HIS A 802 34.28 -25.53 6.33
C HIS A 802 34.12 -24.03 6.60
N VAL A 803 34.01 -23.19 5.55
CA VAL A 803 33.87 -21.73 5.68
C VAL A 803 32.56 -21.39 6.40
N ALA A 804 31.42 -21.85 5.89
CA ALA A 804 30.12 -21.56 6.49
C ALA A 804 30.03 -22.03 7.97
N PRO A 805 30.36 -23.29 8.33
CA PRO A 805 30.37 -23.72 9.73
C PRO A 805 31.21 -22.84 10.65
N ALA A 806 32.42 -22.44 10.23
CA ALA A 806 33.32 -21.65 11.07
C ALA A 806 32.86 -20.18 11.23
N PHE A 807 32.36 -19.57 10.15
CA PHE A 807 31.99 -18.14 10.16
C PHE A 807 30.59 -17.89 10.74
N ILE A 808 29.73 -18.91 10.75
CA ILE A 808 28.33 -18.79 11.17
C ILE A 808 28.09 -19.34 12.58
N ARG A 809 28.79 -20.42 12.94
CA ARG A 809 28.59 -21.14 14.22
C ARG A 809 29.84 -21.21 15.07
N GLY A 810 30.92 -20.53 14.67
CA GLY A 810 32.22 -20.58 15.33
C GLY A 810 32.39 -19.63 16.51
N GLY A 811 31.36 -18.86 16.87
CA GLY A 811 31.40 -17.81 17.87
C GLY A 811 31.79 -18.26 19.27
N ASP A 812 31.62 -19.55 19.59
CA ASP A 812 32.05 -20.12 20.87
C ASP A 812 33.56 -20.45 20.90
N ARG A 813 34.21 -20.52 19.72
CA ARG A 813 35.60 -20.96 19.55
C ARG A 813 36.54 -19.85 19.09
N TRP A 814 36.05 -18.91 18.29
CA TRP A 814 36.87 -17.84 17.73
C TRP A 814 36.21 -16.49 17.99
N ARG A 815 37.02 -15.55 18.48
CA ARG A 815 36.61 -14.14 18.60
C ARG A 815 36.63 -13.43 17.25
N THR A 816 37.56 -13.82 16.38
CA THR A 816 37.80 -13.17 15.09
C THR A 816 37.73 -14.17 13.94
N ALA A 817 36.98 -13.83 12.89
CA ALA A 817 36.95 -14.58 11.63
C ALA A 817 37.28 -13.66 10.46
N VAL A 818 38.26 -14.03 9.63
CA VAL A 818 38.70 -13.20 8.49
C VAL A 818 38.67 -13.99 7.19
N LEU A 819 38.02 -13.42 6.19
CA LEU A 819 37.89 -14.01 4.87
C LEU A 819 38.50 -13.09 3.80
N ALA A 820 39.33 -13.67 2.93
CA ALA A 820 39.93 -13.00 1.76
C ALA A 820 39.58 -13.75 0.46
N ALA A 821 38.60 -13.26 -0.29
CA ALA A 821 38.12 -13.92 -1.50
C ALA A 821 37.42 -12.95 -2.46
N HIS A 822 37.02 -13.42 -3.64
CA HIS A 822 36.11 -12.65 -4.48
C HIS A 822 34.68 -12.71 -3.93
N GLY A 823 33.92 -11.64 -4.12
CA GLY A 823 32.49 -11.61 -3.87
C GLY A 823 31.71 -11.23 -5.11
N ASN A 824 30.41 -11.54 -5.12
CA ASN A 824 29.47 -11.16 -6.17
C ASN A 824 28.16 -10.60 -5.58
N ARG A 825 27.36 -9.96 -6.43
CA ARG A 825 25.97 -9.63 -6.11
C ARG A 825 25.12 -10.89 -6.26
N GLU A 826 24.53 -11.38 -5.18
CA GLU A 826 23.57 -12.49 -5.24
C GLU A 826 22.16 -11.93 -5.56
N PRO A 827 21.36 -12.55 -6.43
CA PRO A 827 19.99 -12.06 -6.65
C PRO A 827 19.13 -12.18 -5.37
N GLY A 828 18.50 -11.10 -4.92
CA GLY A 828 17.66 -11.08 -3.71
C GLY A 828 18.41 -10.92 -2.38
N LEU A 829 19.75 -10.97 -2.40
CA LEU A 829 20.65 -10.73 -1.26
C LEU A 829 21.87 -9.94 -1.74
N ALA A 830 22.22 -8.82 -1.11
CA ALA A 830 23.16 -7.90 -1.76
C ALA A 830 24.56 -8.47 -2.05
N HIS A 831 25.00 -9.54 -1.36
CA HIS A 831 26.36 -10.06 -1.47
C HIS A 831 26.51 -11.54 -1.11
N ALA A 832 27.40 -12.23 -1.84
CA ALA A 832 27.92 -13.55 -1.50
C ALA A 832 29.43 -13.66 -1.78
N ILE A 833 30.08 -14.62 -1.10
CA ILE A 833 31.49 -14.97 -1.23
C ILE A 833 31.66 -16.19 -2.11
N LEU A 834 32.68 -16.14 -2.98
CA LEU A 834 32.97 -17.18 -3.95
C LEU A 834 34.26 -17.96 -3.62
N ALA A 835 34.27 -19.25 -3.93
CA ALA A 835 35.47 -20.07 -4.14
C ALA A 835 35.48 -20.55 -5.60
N GLY A 836 36.29 -19.92 -6.44
CA GLY A 836 36.19 -20.09 -7.89
C GLY A 836 34.76 -19.76 -8.41
N PRO A 837 34.04 -20.72 -9.02
CA PRO A 837 32.66 -20.50 -9.45
C PRO A 837 31.60 -20.69 -8.35
N ALA A 838 31.93 -21.27 -7.20
CA ALA A 838 30.93 -21.67 -6.21
C ALA A 838 30.68 -20.60 -5.14
N VAL A 839 29.44 -20.45 -4.66
CA VAL A 839 29.13 -19.65 -3.46
C VAL A 839 29.44 -20.47 -2.22
N VAL A 840 30.26 -19.91 -1.31
CA VAL A 840 30.67 -20.56 -0.05
C VAL A 840 30.07 -19.93 1.19
N LEU A 841 29.67 -18.66 1.09
CA LEU A 841 29.05 -17.91 2.19
C LEU A 841 28.20 -16.80 1.60
N SER A 842 27.03 -16.54 2.16
CA SER A 842 26.11 -15.50 1.73
C SER A 842 25.29 -14.97 2.90
N ALA A 843 24.56 -13.88 2.66
CA ALA A 843 23.69 -13.29 3.68
C ALA A 843 22.63 -14.27 4.20
N ALA A 844 22.12 -15.19 3.37
CA ALA A 844 21.11 -16.16 3.79
C ALA A 844 21.63 -17.17 4.82
N ASP A 845 22.93 -17.47 4.80
CA ASP A 845 23.50 -18.45 5.71
C ASP A 845 23.58 -17.92 7.16
N PHE A 846 23.63 -16.59 7.32
CA PHE A 846 23.55 -15.91 8.61
C PHE A 846 22.12 -15.77 9.16
N LEU A 847 21.10 -16.05 8.35
CA LEU A 847 19.71 -15.92 8.78
C LEU A 847 19.13 -17.24 9.30
N ASP A 848 19.91 -18.32 9.28
CA ASP A 848 19.53 -19.62 9.84
C ASP A 848 19.42 -19.55 11.37
N GLY A 849 18.46 -20.25 11.97
CA GLY A 849 18.07 -20.01 13.35
C GLY A 849 19.03 -20.46 14.44
N THR A 850 20.21 -20.91 14.04
CA THR A 850 21.20 -21.60 14.88
C THR A 850 22.59 -20.95 14.81
N THR A 851 22.65 -19.69 14.37
CA THR A 851 23.91 -18.97 14.18
C THR A 851 24.46 -18.40 15.49
N THR A 852 25.74 -18.65 15.74
CA THR A 852 26.55 -17.97 16.75
C THR A 852 27.84 -17.54 16.06
N PRO A 853 27.85 -16.43 15.30
CA PRO A 853 29.04 -16.03 14.55
C PRO A 853 30.10 -15.45 15.49
N PRO A 854 31.40 -15.51 15.13
CA PRO A 854 32.45 -14.76 15.80
C PRO A 854 32.09 -13.27 15.96
N PRO A 855 32.33 -12.64 17.13
CA PRO A 855 32.02 -11.24 17.38
C PRO A 855 32.63 -10.27 16.36
N TYR A 856 33.82 -10.57 15.85
CA TYR A 856 34.53 -9.77 14.86
C TYR A 856 34.66 -10.54 13.55
N LEU A 857 33.99 -10.06 12.52
CA LEU A 857 34.09 -10.61 11.16
C LEU A 857 34.80 -9.63 10.26
N SER A 858 35.63 -10.13 9.34
CA SER A 858 36.22 -9.32 8.27
C SER A 858 35.95 -9.99 6.93
N PHE A 859 35.24 -9.28 6.05
CA PHE A 859 35.01 -9.68 4.67
C PHE A 859 35.91 -8.84 3.75
N ALA A 860 37.17 -9.22 3.65
CA ALA A 860 38.13 -8.61 2.72
C ALA A 860 37.90 -9.13 1.30
N SER A 861 36.71 -8.86 0.75
CA SER A 861 36.29 -9.29 -0.58
C SER A 861 35.80 -8.13 -1.44
N CYS A 862 35.90 -8.30 -2.76
CA CYS A 862 35.22 -7.42 -3.72
C CYS A 862 33.72 -7.33 -3.36
N HIS A 863 33.19 -6.10 -3.29
CA HIS A 863 31.77 -5.78 -3.05
C HIS A 863 31.17 -6.22 -1.69
N SER A 864 31.97 -6.40 -0.64
CA SER A 864 31.52 -6.89 0.70
C SER A 864 30.51 -6.04 1.46
N GLY A 865 30.35 -4.76 1.10
CA GLY A 865 29.49 -3.83 1.85
C GLY A 865 28.35 -3.18 1.05
N PHE A 866 28.20 -3.50 -0.23
CA PHE A 866 27.53 -2.58 -1.16
C PHE A 866 26.35 -3.18 -1.94
N PRO A 867 25.12 -2.68 -1.76
CA PRO A 867 24.07 -2.87 -2.76
C PRO A 867 24.44 -2.10 -4.04
N GLY A 868 23.96 -2.56 -5.20
CA GLY A 868 23.90 -1.70 -6.38
C GLY A 868 23.09 -0.44 -6.08
N GLY A 869 23.59 0.72 -6.50
CA GLY A 869 23.19 2.06 -6.04
C GLY A 869 21.72 2.50 -6.24
N ASP A 870 20.84 1.61 -6.69
CA ASP A 870 19.43 1.90 -6.97
C ASP A 870 18.43 1.29 -5.97
N ASP A 871 18.88 0.43 -5.04
CA ASP A 871 17.98 -0.04 -3.98
C ASP A 871 17.78 1.06 -2.94
N GLN A 872 16.56 1.55 -2.86
CA GLN A 872 16.17 2.66 -2.00
C GLN A 872 15.90 2.23 -0.55
N TYR A 873 15.99 0.92 -0.27
CA TYR A 873 15.75 0.29 1.01
C TYR A 873 17.07 -0.17 1.68
N GLU A 874 17.02 -0.52 2.98
CA GLU A 874 18.19 -1.15 3.61
C GLU A 874 18.43 -2.52 2.97
N PRO A 875 19.57 -2.73 2.29
CA PRO A 875 19.87 -4.02 1.68
C PRO A 875 20.17 -5.05 2.77
N LEU A 876 19.72 -6.28 2.60
CA LEU A 876 20.21 -7.38 3.42
C LEU A 876 21.52 -7.92 2.82
N GLY A 877 22.62 -7.22 3.09
CA GLY A 877 23.96 -7.64 2.70
C GLY A 877 24.59 -8.58 3.72
N LEU A 878 25.69 -9.25 3.33
CA LEU A 878 26.41 -10.21 4.16
C LEU A 878 26.78 -9.64 5.54
N ALA A 879 27.33 -8.43 5.57
CA ALA A 879 27.68 -7.74 6.82
C ALA A 879 26.47 -7.51 7.74
N LEU A 880 25.35 -7.08 7.16
CA LEU A 880 24.14 -6.75 7.92
C LEU A 880 23.44 -8.00 8.44
N ALA A 881 23.43 -9.08 7.66
CA ALA A 881 22.94 -10.39 8.10
C ALA A 881 23.81 -10.96 9.23
N ALA A 882 25.14 -10.82 9.15
CA ALA A 882 26.03 -11.28 10.21
C ALA A 882 25.84 -10.51 11.53
N LEU A 883 25.61 -9.19 11.47
CA LEU A 883 25.25 -8.40 12.65
C LEU A 883 23.90 -8.85 13.25
N ALA A 884 22.91 -9.13 12.39
CA ALA A 884 21.63 -9.69 12.80
C ALA A 884 21.80 -11.05 13.50
N ALA A 885 22.71 -11.90 13.00
CA ALA A 885 23.03 -13.22 13.52
C ALA A 885 23.75 -13.22 14.87
N GLY A 886 24.39 -12.11 15.27
CA GLY A 886 25.09 -12.03 16.56
C GLY A 886 26.46 -11.35 16.51
N ALA A 887 27.02 -11.07 15.33
CA ALA A 887 28.29 -10.37 15.24
C ALA A 887 28.16 -8.95 15.81
N THR A 888 29.25 -8.45 16.42
CA THR A 888 29.29 -7.09 16.98
C THR A 888 29.85 -6.08 15.99
N HIS A 889 30.86 -6.51 15.22
CA HIS A 889 31.53 -5.68 14.23
C HIS A 889 31.84 -6.51 12.98
N VAL A 890 31.64 -5.89 11.82
CA VAL A 890 32.01 -6.42 10.53
C VAL A 890 32.90 -5.42 9.82
N VAL A 891 34.13 -5.82 9.51
CA VAL A 891 35.02 -5.10 8.60
C VAL A 891 34.59 -5.42 7.18
N SER A 892 34.29 -4.38 6.40
CA SER A 892 33.81 -4.50 5.03
C SER A 892 34.55 -3.53 4.12
N ALA A 893 34.67 -3.88 2.84
CA ALA A 893 35.33 -3.05 1.84
C ALA A 893 34.35 -2.11 1.11
N HIS A 894 34.75 -0.85 0.95
CA HIS A 894 34.15 0.11 0.02
C HIS A 894 34.54 -0.19 -1.41
N PHE A 895 35.82 -0.49 -1.65
CA PHE A 895 36.39 -0.67 -2.99
C PHE A 895 36.74 -2.14 -3.23
N GLU A 896 36.88 -2.54 -4.50
CA GLU A 896 37.47 -3.84 -4.79
C GLU A 896 38.94 -3.81 -4.38
N ILE A 897 39.34 -4.76 -3.55
CA ILE A 897 40.70 -4.86 -3.05
C ILE A 897 41.48 -5.72 -4.05
N GLY A 898 42.38 -5.10 -4.81
CA GLY A 898 43.29 -5.81 -5.70
C GLY A 898 44.28 -6.65 -4.89
N SER A 899 44.50 -7.91 -5.29
CA SER A 899 45.38 -8.87 -4.61
C SER A 899 46.86 -8.45 -4.49
N GLN A 900 47.25 -7.37 -5.17
CA GLN A 900 48.62 -6.84 -5.17
C GLN A 900 48.74 -5.47 -4.50
N ASP A 901 47.66 -4.90 -3.97
CA ASP A 901 47.76 -3.61 -3.27
C ASP A 901 48.34 -3.82 -1.87
N ARG A 902 49.67 -3.61 -1.78
CA ARG A 902 50.44 -3.75 -0.54
C ARG A 902 49.97 -2.80 0.57
N ILE A 903 49.27 -1.71 0.24
CA ILE A 903 48.89 -0.68 1.21
C ILE A 903 47.63 -1.09 1.95
N VAL A 904 46.59 -1.51 1.23
CA VAL A 904 45.37 -2.05 1.86
C VAL A 904 45.70 -3.29 2.68
N SER A 905 46.49 -4.20 2.12
CA SER A 905 46.92 -5.43 2.80
C SER A 905 47.72 -5.12 4.08
N SER A 906 48.59 -4.11 4.05
CA SER A 906 49.31 -3.64 5.25
C SER A 906 48.38 -3.04 6.31
N CYS A 907 47.39 -2.25 5.90
CA CYS A 907 46.40 -1.69 6.82
C CYS A 907 45.55 -2.80 7.48
N LEU A 908 45.08 -3.76 6.70
CA LEU A 908 44.34 -4.92 7.20
C LEU A 908 45.19 -5.80 8.11
N SER A 909 46.45 -6.08 7.75
CA SER A 909 47.38 -6.85 8.58
C SER A 909 47.55 -6.23 9.97
N ARG A 910 47.79 -4.91 10.01
CA ARG A 910 47.89 -4.15 11.26
C ARG A 910 46.58 -4.17 12.04
N LEU A 911 45.44 -4.03 11.38
CA LEU A 911 44.14 -4.13 12.05
C LEU A 911 43.96 -5.51 12.70
N TYR A 912 44.25 -6.59 11.97
CA TYR A 912 44.10 -7.96 12.45
C TYR A 912 45.00 -8.29 13.64
N GLN A 913 46.20 -7.69 13.70
CA GLN A 913 47.08 -7.76 14.86
C GLN A 913 46.45 -7.11 16.09
N GLU A 914 45.69 -6.03 15.94
CA GLU A 914 45.08 -5.30 17.06
C GLU A 914 43.73 -5.89 17.52
N LEU A 915 43.05 -6.70 16.69
CA LEU A 915 41.68 -7.18 16.97
C LEU A 915 41.55 -8.00 18.27
N HIS A 916 42.61 -8.67 18.73
CA HIS A 916 42.57 -9.48 19.95
C HIS A 916 42.66 -8.63 21.24
N VAL A 917 43.28 -7.46 21.18
CA VAL A 917 43.49 -6.54 22.32
C VAL A 917 42.55 -5.34 22.31
N THR A 918 42.04 -4.95 21.14
CA THR A 918 41.12 -3.83 21.05
C THR A 918 39.73 -4.20 21.54
N ARG A 919 39.08 -3.24 22.20
CA ARG A 919 37.64 -3.28 22.47
C ARG A 919 36.83 -2.55 21.38
N SER A 920 37.49 -1.70 20.59
CA SER A 920 36.88 -0.94 19.50
C SER A 920 37.69 -1.14 18.20
N PRO A 921 37.26 -2.07 17.32
CA PRO A 921 37.87 -2.24 16.00
C PRO A 921 37.93 -0.94 15.17
N ALA A 922 36.96 -0.05 15.36
CA ALA A 922 36.94 1.25 14.68
C ALA A 922 38.05 2.20 15.14
N ALA A 923 38.33 2.27 16.44
CA ALA A 923 39.45 3.06 16.95
C ALA A 923 40.81 2.53 16.44
N ALA A 924 40.95 1.19 16.39
CA ALA A 924 42.15 0.56 15.84
C ALA A 924 42.33 0.87 14.34
N LEU A 925 41.26 0.76 13.54
CA LEU A 925 41.30 1.12 12.12
C LEU A 925 41.62 2.61 11.94
N ALA A 926 40.94 3.50 12.67
CA ALA A 926 41.15 4.94 12.56
C ALA A 926 42.61 5.33 12.89
N ALA A 927 43.21 4.74 13.92
CA ALA A 927 44.62 4.96 14.26
C ALA A 927 45.58 4.57 13.12
N ILE A 928 45.27 3.51 12.36
CA ILE A 928 46.04 3.10 11.18
C ILE A 928 45.87 4.12 10.04
N LEU A 929 44.63 4.55 9.78
CA LEU A 929 44.27 5.43 8.67
C LEU A 929 44.75 6.88 8.83
N ARG A 930 45.00 7.34 10.07
CA ARG A 930 45.55 8.68 10.37
C ARG A 930 46.97 8.91 9.85
N ALA A 931 47.68 7.88 9.40
CA ALA A 931 49.06 8.01 8.94
C ALA A 931 49.17 9.00 7.75
N PRO A 932 49.91 10.13 7.89
CA PRO A 932 49.94 11.18 6.85
C PRO A 932 50.43 10.71 5.48
N SER A 933 51.25 9.65 5.45
CA SER A 933 51.74 9.03 4.21
C SER A 933 50.63 8.46 3.34
N LEU A 934 49.47 8.13 3.91
CA LEU A 934 48.34 7.56 3.18
C LEU A 934 47.58 8.61 2.36
N ARG A 935 47.55 9.87 2.84
CA ARG A 935 46.67 10.94 2.31
C ARG A 935 46.93 11.34 0.86
N ARG A 936 48.12 11.06 0.34
CA ARG A 936 48.51 11.36 -1.06
C ARG A 936 48.08 10.28 -2.06
N LEU A 937 47.57 9.17 -1.57
CA LEU A 937 47.21 8.00 -2.36
C LEU A 937 45.72 8.04 -2.72
N PRO A 938 45.32 7.35 -3.81
CA PRO A 938 43.91 7.14 -4.13
C PRO A 938 43.16 6.44 -2.98
N LEU A 939 41.87 6.74 -2.83
CA LEU A 939 41.03 6.25 -1.73
C LEU A 939 41.00 4.72 -1.63
N TYR A 940 40.95 4.02 -2.77
CA TYR A 940 40.92 2.56 -2.81
C TYR A 940 42.16 1.90 -2.19
N ARG A 941 43.26 2.66 -1.95
CA ARG A 941 44.49 2.14 -1.34
C ARG A 941 44.53 2.21 0.17
N TRP A 942 43.74 3.10 0.78
CA TRP A 942 43.86 3.38 2.22
C TRP A 942 42.51 3.52 2.90
N ALA A 943 41.56 4.26 2.33
CA ALA A 943 40.18 4.36 2.80
C ALA A 943 39.30 3.23 2.20
N ALA A 944 39.92 2.08 1.95
CA ALA A 944 39.31 0.97 1.23
C ALA A 944 38.28 0.20 2.07
N VAL A 945 38.41 0.27 3.39
CA VAL A 945 37.69 -0.56 4.36
C VAL A 945 37.02 0.29 5.42
N THR A 946 35.95 -0.23 6.00
CA THR A 946 35.16 0.40 7.06
C THR A 946 34.70 -0.64 8.08
N VAL A 947 34.34 -0.17 9.27
CA VAL A 947 33.76 -1.00 10.33
C VAL A 947 32.26 -0.73 10.38
N ILE A 948 31.46 -1.78 10.24
CA ILE A 948 30.00 -1.75 10.39
C ILE A 948 29.65 -2.44 11.71
N GLY A 949 28.92 -1.78 12.62
CA GLY A 949 28.60 -2.36 13.92
C GLY A 949 28.21 -1.34 14.98
N THR A 950 28.68 -1.55 16.21
CA THR A 950 28.56 -0.62 17.35
C THR A 950 29.91 0.00 17.70
N LEU A 951 29.96 0.87 18.72
CA LEU A 951 31.19 1.47 19.25
C LEU A 951 31.75 0.72 20.45
#